data_AF-A0A8S2ANM9-F1
#
_entry.id   AF-A0A8S2ANM9-F1
#
_cell.length_a   1.000
_cell.length_b   1.000
_cell.length_c   1.000
_cell.angle_alpha   90.00
_cell.angle_beta   90.00
_cell.angle_gamma   90.00
#
_symmetry.space_group_name_H-M   'P 1'
#
loop_
_entity.id
_entity.type
_entity.pdbx_description
1 polymer ?
#
loop_
_entity_poly.entity_id
_entity_poly.type
_entity_poly.pdbx_seq_one_letter_code
_entity_poly.pdbx_strand_id
1 'polypeptide(L)'
;MMMTMTRSVPHGNHFHTFFFLFFQLFVLITSIASYDSTFSPTRPLRITENETIVSPKGIFELGFFKPATRFQERDRWYLGIWYKRFATRVVWVANRDNPLSSSIGTLKVDNSNIVFLDHSGRVTWTTNLTKNMINNQLLVAELLDNGNFVLRYSNSSSYSWQSFDFPTDTLLPGMKLGWDRKTNINRRLRSWKSVDDPSNGDYIYKIEIRNLPESFIFKKNSPIYRSGPWNKVILSGSSTAIQVSPYATINLTETSEEVTYSFDINNNSFYSVLEMNYDGLLRRWVWTPTAQKWTLPFKIPRDQCDNYSECGPNSYCDMTTTPICNCLQGFQPRDQEAWEFKELTGGCVRKSQMRCVGNGFLHLTKMKLPDTKTTIVDTTIGLEECKARCLMVMDCNCTAFANTDMQNGGWGCVMWTGDLVDLRIYRPQGQDLYVKLVAADLGEKRRMNKKTIIGSTVGGCLLLLLSFIIICFWTRRKKRARTAANVSQERNRDLKINTTEDWGSKRMDFDVISTATNHFSELNKLGKGGFGIVYKGRLCDGQEIAVKRLSKMSPIGVDGFAVEAKLIALVQHVNVIRLIGFCYNADEKILVYEFLENSSLDTYLFDFLHLNDGSTLLSYMWNHWSQGNGLEIIDPAIKDSSSSVLSSQQILRCVQIGLMCVQELPEDRPTMSSVGLMLGRETEAIPQPK
;
A
#
# COMPACT_ATOMS: atom_id res chain seq x y z
N MET A 1 31.42 -36.13 -20.50
CA MET A 1 32.41 -36.56 -21.50
C MET A 1 31.70 -36.56 -22.86
N MET A 2 32.15 -35.67 -23.76
CA MET A 2 32.01 -35.62 -25.25
C MET A 2 30.76 -36.25 -25.93
N MET A 3 29.96 -35.47 -26.67
CA MET A 3 29.97 -35.33 -28.17
C MET A 3 29.54 -36.63 -28.89
N THR A 4 28.70 -36.72 -29.94
CA THR A 4 28.36 -35.88 -31.11
C THR A 4 27.31 -36.66 -31.94
N MET A 5 26.23 -36.04 -32.42
CA MET A 5 25.86 -35.77 -33.84
C MET A 5 25.67 -36.92 -34.86
N THR A 6 24.44 -36.95 -35.43
CA THR A 6 24.03 -37.08 -36.87
C THR A 6 24.27 -38.39 -37.64
N ARG A 7 23.59 -38.78 -38.73
CA ARG A 7 22.27 -38.58 -39.41
C ARG A 7 22.40 -39.20 -40.82
N SER A 8 21.51 -40.11 -41.26
CA SER A 8 21.07 -40.35 -42.67
C SER A 8 20.08 -41.55 -42.70
N VAL A 9 18.76 -41.46 -43.01
CA VAL A 9 17.97 -41.00 -44.20
C VAL A 9 17.93 -42.08 -45.31
N PRO A 10 16.82 -42.32 -46.05
CA PRO A 10 15.38 -42.46 -45.69
C PRO A 10 14.69 -43.61 -46.48
N HIS A 11 13.45 -44.00 -46.16
CA HIS A 11 12.47 -44.51 -47.16
C HIS A 11 11.04 -44.36 -46.61
N GLY A 12 10.14 -43.80 -47.41
CA GLY A 12 8.69 -43.81 -47.12
C GLY A 12 7.97 -42.45 -47.15
N ASN A 13 8.07 -41.72 -48.27
CA ASN A 13 7.52 -40.35 -48.41
C ASN A 13 6.05 -40.29 -48.86
N HIS A 14 5.22 -41.30 -48.56
CA HIS A 14 3.82 -41.31 -49.01
C HIS A 14 2.77 -41.39 -47.88
N PHE A 15 3.14 -41.73 -46.65
CA PHE A 15 2.19 -41.79 -45.53
C PHE A 15 2.05 -40.46 -44.76
N HIS A 16 3.10 -39.65 -44.71
CA HIS A 16 3.09 -38.38 -43.97
C HIS A 16 2.32 -37.26 -44.67
N THR A 17 2.25 -37.26 -46.00
CA THR A 17 1.54 -36.23 -46.79
C THR A 17 0.03 -36.29 -46.59
N PHE A 18 -0.53 -37.48 -46.40
CA PHE A 18 -1.96 -37.66 -46.16
C PHE A 18 -2.38 -37.23 -44.74
N PHE A 19 -1.53 -37.50 -43.73
CA PHE A 19 -1.77 -37.09 -42.35
C PHE A 19 -1.59 -35.58 -42.15
N PHE A 20 -0.64 -34.95 -42.84
CA PHE A 20 -0.45 -33.50 -42.82
C PHE A 20 -1.62 -32.74 -43.45
N LEU A 21 -2.18 -33.25 -44.56
CA LEU A 21 -3.35 -32.64 -45.19
C LEU A 21 -4.60 -32.75 -44.31
N PHE A 22 -4.80 -33.87 -43.61
CA PHE A 22 -5.92 -34.02 -42.68
C PHE A 22 -5.76 -33.15 -41.41
N PHE A 23 -4.53 -32.99 -40.90
CA PHE A 23 -4.24 -32.10 -39.78
C PHE A 23 -4.36 -30.61 -40.16
N GLN A 24 -3.96 -30.24 -41.39
CA GLN A 24 -4.19 -28.89 -41.92
C GLN A 24 -5.67 -28.60 -42.15
N LEU A 25 -6.46 -29.59 -42.60
CA LEU A 25 -7.92 -29.45 -42.71
C LEU A 25 -8.59 -29.34 -41.33
N PHE A 26 -8.11 -30.07 -40.31
CA PHE A 26 -8.64 -29.99 -38.94
C PHE A 26 -8.25 -28.69 -38.23
N VAL A 27 -7.08 -28.10 -38.56
CA VAL A 27 -6.68 -26.76 -38.10
C VAL A 27 -7.46 -25.65 -38.83
N LEU A 28 -7.81 -25.84 -40.11
CA LEU A 28 -8.68 -24.94 -40.87
C LEU A 28 -10.18 -25.05 -40.49
N ILE A 29 -10.58 -26.09 -39.74
CA ILE A 29 -11.93 -26.25 -39.17
C ILE A 29 -11.96 -25.83 -37.68
N THR A 30 -10.94 -25.11 -37.18
CA THR A 30 -11.22 -24.17 -36.09
C THR A 30 -12.09 -23.08 -36.69
N SER A 31 -13.40 -23.31 -36.63
CA SER A 31 -14.43 -22.33 -36.90
C SER A 31 -13.99 -21.02 -36.24
N ILE A 32 -13.61 -20.03 -37.05
CA ILE A 32 -13.78 -18.64 -36.64
C ILE A 32 -15.29 -18.56 -36.45
N ALA A 33 -15.76 -18.81 -35.23
CA ALA A 33 -17.13 -18.59 -34.86
C ALA A 33 -17.34 -17.09 -35.06
N SER A 34 -17.88 -16.70 -36.21
CA SER A 34 -18.30 -15.33 -36.45
C SER A 34 -19.51 -15.10 -35.56
N TYR A 35 -19.28 -14.51 -34.40
CA TYR A 35 -20.35 -14.14 -33.50
C TYR A 35 -21.17 -13.00 -34.10
N ASP A 36 -22.49 -13.11 -34.04
CA ASP A 36 -23.37 -12.00 -34.38
C ASP A 36 -23.27 -10.95 -33.25
N SER A 37 -22.49 -9.91 -33.52
CA SER A 37 -22.25 -8.79 -32.60
C SER A 37 -23.19 -7.61 -32.87
N THR A 38 -24.01 -7.72 -33.92
CA THR A 38 -24.83 -6.63 -34.45
C THR A 38 -26.32 -6.94 -34.31
N PHE A 39 -27.06 -5.90 -33.96
CA PHE A 39 -28.49 -5.91 -33.83
C PHE A 39 -29.08 -4.90 -34.83
N SER A 40 -29.87 -5.40 -35.78
CA SER A 40 -30.59 -4.60 -36.78
C SER A 40 -32.05 -4.38 -36.34
N PRO A 41 -32.69 -3.26 -36.72
CA PRO A 41 -34.13 -3.04 -36.50
C PRO A 41 -35.02 -4.20 -36.98
N THR A 42 -34.54 -5.02 -37.92
CA THR A 42 -35.28 -6.13 -38.51
C THR A 42 -35.25 -7.43 -37.70
N ARG A 43 -34.45 -7.54 -36.65
CA ARG A 43 -34.29 -8.80 -35.88
C ARG A 43 -34.35 -8.55 -34.37
N PRO A 44 -35.54 -8.58 -33.73
CA PRO A 44 -35.70 -8.35 -32.29
C PRO A 44 -35.15 -9.49 -31.44
N LEU A 45 -34.55 -9.16 -30.29
CA LEU A 45 -34.03 -10.14 -29.32
C LEU A 45 -35.16 -10.50 -28.35
N ARG A 46 -35.40 -11.79 -28.13
CA ARG A 46 -36.52 -12.26 -27.27
C ARG A 46 -36.04 -13.17 -26.14
N ILE A 47 -36.62 -13.00 -24.96
CA ILE A 47 -36.32 -13.85 -23.79
C ILE A 47 -36.58 -15.33 -24.10
N THR A 48 -37.71 -15.63 -24.75
CA THR A 48 -38.16 -17.01 -25.02
C THR A 48 -37.24 -17.80 -25.95
N GLU A 49 -36.42 -17.10 -26.73
CA GLU A 49 -35.55 -17.71 -27.74
C GLU A 49 -34.12 -17.92 -27.20
N ASN A 50 -33.85 -17.51 -25.94
CA ASN A 50 -32.50 -17.50 -25.33
C ASN A 50 -31.43 -16.86 -26.22
N GLU A 51 -31.84 -15.90 -27.07
CA GLU A 51 -30.94 -15.20 -27.97
C GLU A 51 -30.03 -14.24 -27.18
N THR A 52 -28.76 -14.23 -27.55
CA THR A 52 -27.72 -13.38 -26.97
C THR A 52 -26.89 -12.74 -28.07
N ILE A 53 -26.39 -11.53 -27.83
CA ILE A 53 -25.43 -10.85 -28.70
C ILE A 53 -24.04 -11.06 -28.09
N VAL A 54 -23.08 -11.45 -28.90
CA VAL A 54 -21.72 -11.75 -28.43
C VAL A 54 -20.74 -10.82 -29.13
N SER A 55 -19.79 -10.24 -28.38
CA SER A 55 -18.79 -9.35 -28.96
C SER A 55 -17.96 -10.09 -30.01
N PRO A 56 -17.37 -9.40 -31.01
CA PRO A 56 -16.65 -10.05 -32.12
C PRO A 56 -15.59 -11.09 -31.69
N LYS A 57 -14.85 -10.85 -30.60
CA LYS A 57 -13.85 -11.77 -30.03
C LYS A 57 -14.40 -12.72 -28.97
N GLY A 58 -15.71 -12.73 -28.72
CA GLY A 58 -16.34 -13.59 -27.72
C GLY A 58 -15.98 -13.22 -26.27
N ILE A 59 -15.63 -11.96 -26.00
CA ILE A 59 -15.23 -11.51 -24.66
C ILE A 59 -16.46 -11.21 -23.81
N PHE A 60 -17.40 -10.44 -24.37
CA PHE A 60 -18.63 -10.03 -23.71
C PHE A 60 -19.85 -10.64 -24.39
N GLU A 61 -20.89 -10.81 -23.60
CA GLU A 61 -22.18 -11.33 -24.04
C GLU A 61 -23.28 -10.47 -23.42
N LEU A 62 -24.25 -10.08 -24.25
CA LEU A 62 -25.43 -9.31 -23.90
C LEU A 62 -26.65 -10.19 -24.07
N GLY A 63 -27.52 -10.19 -23.07
CA GLY A 63 -28.76 -10.96 -23.14
C GLY A 63 -29.62 -10.79 -21.91
N PHE A 64 -30.68 -11.60 -21.86
CA PHE A 64 -31.60 -11.61 -20.74
C PHE A 64 -31.13 -12.55 -19.66
N PHE A 65 -31.23 -12.11 -18.41
CA PHE A 65 -30.90 -12.91 -17.25
C PHE A 65 -31.89 -12.69 -16.11
N LYS A 66 -31.94 -13.68 -15.22
CA LYS A 66 -32.66 -13.64 -13.96
C LYS A 66 -31.66 -13.93 -12.84
N PRO A 67 -31.47 -13.03 -11.85
CA PRO A 67 -30.63 -13.30 -10.69
C PRO A 67 -31.10 -14.56 -9.93
N ALA A 68 -30.16 -15.31 -9.36
CA ALA A 68 -30.48 -16.44 -8.50
C ALA A 68 -31.06 -15.93 -7.18
N THR A 69 -32.39 -15.92 -7.06
CA THR A 69 -33.10 -15.43 -5.87
C THR A 69 -33.01 -16.44 -4.72
N ARG A 70 -32.59 -16.01 -3.52
CA ARG A 70 -32.67 -16.85 -2.30
C ARG A 70 -34.10 -17.04 -1.81
N PHE A 71 -35.00 -16.13 -2.18
CA PHE A 71 -36.41 -16.12 -1.80
C PHE A 71 -37.26 -16.19 -3.07
N GLN A 72 -38.29 -17.03 -3.10
CA GLN A 72 -39.22 -17.26 -4.23
C GLN A 72 -40.09 -16.03 -4.57
N GLU A 73 -39.63 -14.81 -4.34
CA GLU A 73 -40.41 -13.60 -4.55
C GLU A 73 -40.07 -12.95 -5.90
N ARG A 74 -40.94 -13.29 -6.87
CA ARG A 74 -41.16 -12.67 -8.18
C ARG A 74 -40.06 -12.88 -9.23
N ASP A 75 -40.49 -13.42 -10.37
CA ASP A 75 -39.69 -13.53 -11.59
C ASP A 75 -39.36 -12.12 -12.13
N ARG A 76 -38.16 -11.65 -11.84
CA ARG A 76 -37.63 -10.37 -12.34
C ARG A 76 -36.58 -10.63 -13.41
N TRP A 77 -36.87 -10.19 -14.62
CA TRP A 77 -35.99 -10.32 -15.78
C TRP A 77 -35.31 -9.00 -16.13
N TYR A 78 -34.03 -9.11 -16.45
CA TYR A 78 -33.15 -7.99 -16.74
C TYR A 78 -32.41 -8.23 -18.04
N LEU A 79 -32.13 -7.13 -18.76
CA LEU A 79 -31.16 -7.11 -19.85
C LEU A 79 -29.81 -6.69 -19.27
N GLY A 80 -28.77 -7.49 -19.51
CA GLY A 80 -27.43 -7.20 -19.00
C GLY A 80 -26.32 -7.62 -19.94
N ILE A 81 -25.11 -7.20 -19.57
CA ILE A 81 -23.85 -7.59 -20.22
C ILE A 81 -23.01 -8.31 -19.17
N TRP A 82 -22.37 -9.41 -19.54
CA TRP A 82 -21.42 -10.16 -18.70
C TRP A 82 -20.20 -10.57 -19.52
N TYR A 83 -19.12 -10.98 -18.84
CA TYR A 83 -18.03 -11.69 -19.51
C TYR A 83 -18.52 -13.07 -19.94
N LYS A 84 -18.45 -13.39 -21.24
CA LYS A 84 -18.94 -14.68 -21.77
C LYS A 84 -18.29 -15.87 -21.07
N ARG A 85 -16.98 -15.78 -20.81
CA ARG A 85 -16.20 -16.78 -20.07
C ARG A 85 -16.66 -16.94 -18.61
N PHE A 86 -17.25 -15.91 -18.03
CA PHE A 86 -17.65 -15.84 -16.62
C PHE A 86 -19.11 -15.41 -16.52
N ALA A 87 -20.04 -16.22 -17.06
CA ALA A 87 -21.46 -15.88 -17.16
C ALA A 87 -22.13 -15.43 -15.84
N THR A 88 -21.52 -15.74 -14.69
CA THR A 88 -21.98 -15.31 -13.36
C THR A 88 -21.67 -13.85 -13.02
N ARG A 89 -20.89 -13.12 -13.82
CA ARG A 89 -20.42 -11.77 -13.50
C ARG A 89 -20.99 -10.75 -14.48
N VAL A 90 -22.16 -10.24 -14.14
CA VAL A 90 -22.84 -9.14 -14.83
C VAL A 90 -22.12 -7.83 -14.54
N VAL A 91 -21.80 -7.07 -15.59
CA VAL A 91 -21.03 -5.81 -15.53
C VAL A 91 -21.85 -4.59 -15.96
N TRP A 92 -23.04 -4.81 -16.53
CA TRP A 92 -23.97 -3.75 -16.90
C TRP A 92 -25.40 -4.29 -16.94
N VAL A 93 -26.38 -3.46 -16.57
CA VAL A 93 -27.82 -3.80 -16.53
C VAL A 93 -28.63 -2.60 -17.03
N ALA A 94 -29.43 -2.79 -18.08
CA ALA A 94 -30.21 -1.71 -18.70
C ALA A 94 -31.38 -1.25 -17.81
N ASN A 95 -32.27 -2.20 -17.49
CA ASN A 95 -33.56 -1.95 -16.86
C ASN A 95 -33.53 -2.24 -15.36
N ARG A 96 -32.44 -1.87 -14.68
CA ARG A 96 -32.17 -2.27 -13.28
C ARG A 96 -33.26 -1.88 -12.27
N ASP A 97 -33.94 -0.75 -12.49
CA ASP A 97 -35.05 -0.29 -11.64
C ASP A 97 -36.44 -0.58 -12.25
N ASN A 98 -36.48 -1.09 -13.48
CA ASN A 98 -37.72 -1.42 -14.21
C ASN A 98 -37.66 -2.89 -14.69
N PRO A 99 -37.60 -3.88 -13.78
CA PRO A 99 -37.55 -5.29 -14.16
C PRO A 99 -38.82 -5.73 -14.89
N LEU A 100 -38.68 -6.69 -15.82
CA LEU A 100 -39.84 -7.37 -16.36
C LEU A 100 -40.33 -8.43 -15.38
N SER A 101 -41.65 -8.52 -15.22
CA SER A 101 -42.31 -9.48 -14.32
C SER A 101 -42.57 -10.86 -14.94
N SER A 102 -42.20 -11.06 -16.20
CA SER A 102 -42.50 -12.25 -17.00
C SER A 102 -41.30 -12.65 -17.85
N SER A 103 -41.19 -13.94 -18.20
CA SER A 103 -40.22 -14.48 -19.17
C SER A 103 -40.54 -14.11 -20.63
N ILE A 104 -41.36 -13.09 -20.83
CA ILE A 104 -41.78 -12.59 -22.13
C ILE A 104 -41.40 -11.11 -22.17
N GLY A 105 -40.42 -10.82 -23.02
CA GLY A 105 -39.85 -9.50 -23.21
C GLY A 105 -39.10 -9.44 -24.52
N THR A 106 -39.13 -8.26 -25.16
CA THR A 106 -38.54 -8.06 -26.49
C THR A 106 -37.66 -6.82 -26.49
N LEU A 107 -36.38 -6.98 -26.86
CA LEU A 107 -35.48 -5.88 -27.17
C LEU A 107 -35.56 -5.60 -28.67
N LYS A 108 -35.85 -4.35 -29.04
CA LYS A 108 -35.81 -3.92 -30.45
C LYS A 108 -35.29 -2.51 -30.61
N VAL A 109 -34.90 -2.16 -31.83
CA VAL A 109 -34.64 -0.77 -32.22
C VAL A 109 -35.92 -0.23 -32.84
N ASP A 110 -36.46 0.85 -32.28
CA ASP A 110 -37.69 1.51 -32.70
C ASP A 110 -37.48 3.02 -32.73
N ASN A 111 -37.80 3.67 -33.85
CA ASN A 111 -37.65 5.13 -34.03
C ASN A 111 -36.30 5.68 -33.51
N SER A 112 -35.19 5.11 -33.98
CA SER A 112 -33.83 5.50 -33.58
C SER A 112 -33.49 5.33 -32.09
N ASN A 113 -34.29 4.56 -31.35
CA ASN A 113 -34.07 4.23 -29.95
C ASN A 113 -33.95 2.72 -29.76
N ILE A 114 -33.20 2.30 -28.75
CA ILE A 114 -33.31 0.94 -28.23
C ILE A 114 -34.49 0.95 -27.26
N VAL A 115 -35.45 0.04 -27.46
CA VAL A 115 -36.65 -0.08 -26.62
C VAL A 115 -36.77 -1.49 -26.09
N PHE A 116 -37.14 -1.58 -24.82
CA PHE A 116 -37.46 -2.83 -24.17
C PHE A 116 -38.96 -2.92 -23.90
N LEU A 117 -39.60 -3.96 -24.42
CA LEU A 117 -41.05 -4.17 -24.32
C LEU A 117 -41.39 -5.31 -23.36
N ASP A 118 -42.45 -5.14 -22.57
CA ASP A 118 -43.06 -6.21 -21.77
C ASP A 118 -43.96 -7.13 -22.62
N HIS A 119 -44.59 -8.12 -21.97
CA HIS A 119 -45.52 -9.07 -22.61
C HIS A 119 -46.75 -8.41 -23.24
N SER A 120 -47.10 -7.19 -22.84
CA SER A 120 -48.22 -6.41 -23.37
C SER A 120 -47.79 -5.41 -24.47
N GLY A 121 -46.50 -5.39 -24.82
CA GLY A 121 -45.94 -4.44 -25.79
C GLY A 121 -45.71 -3.04 -25.22
N ARG A 122 -45.79 -2.84 -23.89
CA ARG A 122 -45.48 -1.55 -23.26
C ARG A 122 -43.98 -1.37 -23.11
N VAL A 123 -43.50 -0.15 -23.35
CA VAL A 123 -42.09 0.22 -23.18
C VAL A 123 -41.75 0.30 -21.70
N THR A 124 -40.81 -0.52 -21.24
CA THR A 124 -40.31 -0.55 -19.85
C THR A 124 -38.97 0.15 -19.68
N TRP A 125 -38.20 0.27 -20.77
CA TRP A 125 -36.93 1.01 -20.81
C TRP A 125 -36.62 1.49 -22.23
N THR A 126 -35.96 2.64 -22.36
CA THR A 126 -35.49 3.16 -23.65
C THR A 126 -34.27 4.07 -23.51
N THR A 127 -33.49 4.23 -24.58
CA THR A 127 -32.34 5.14 -24.67
C THR A 127 -32.68 6.63 -24.67
N ASN A 128 -33.96 6.99 -24.90
CA ASN A 128 -34.50 8.36 -24.85
C ASN A 128 -33.73 9.38 -25.70
N LEU A 129 -33.40 9.00 -26.92
CA LEU A 129 -32.78 9.86 -27.93
C LEU A 129 -33.85 10.75 -28.58
N THR A 130 -33.62 12.06 -28.57
CA THR A 130 -34.50 13.09 -29.14
C THR A 130 -34.18 13.43 -30.60
N LYS A 131 -33.13 12.83 -31.20
CA LYS A 131 -32.75 13.11 -32.58
C LYS A 131 -33.67 12.41 -33.57
N ASN A 132 -34.37 13.19 -34.38
CA ASN A 132 -35.10 12.72 -35.55
C ASN A 132 -34.13 12.05 -36.55
N MET A 133 -34.62 11.03 -37.25
CA MET A 133 -33.88 10.33 -38.30
C MET A 133 -33.18 11.32 -39.24
N ILE A 134 -31.85 11.23 -39.32
CA ILE A 134 -31.11 11.81 -40.43
C ILE A 134 -31.41 10.90 -41.63
N ASN A 135 -32.15 11.44 -42.60
CA ASN A 135 -32.60 10.83 -43.87
C ASN A 135 -31.93 9.49 -44.24
N ASN A 136 -32.71 8.40 -44.21
CA ASN A 136 -32.37 7.06 -44.76
C ASN A 136 -31.10 6.36 -44.23
N GLN A 137 -30.51 6.77 -43.11
CA GLN A 137 -29.37 6.04 -42.54
C GLN A 137 -29.83 4.96 -41.55
N LEU A 138 -29.36 3.72 -41.76
CA LEU A 138 -29.64 2.59 -40.87
C LEU A 138 -28.90 2.78 -39.54
N LEU A 139 -29.63 2.82 -38.42
CA LEU A 139 -29.04 2.67 -37.09
C LEU A 139 -28.82 1.18 -36.81
N VAL A 140 -27.64 0.88 -36.29
CA VAL A 140 -27.25 -0.45 -35.85
C VAL A 140 -26.87 -0.36 -34.37
N ALA A 141 -27.41 -1.29 -33.58
CA ALA A 141 -26.93 -1.50 -32.22
C ALA A 141 -25.85 -2.59 -32.25
N GLU A 142 -24.73 -2.38 -31.56
CA GLU A 142 -23.56 -3.25 -31.67
C GLU A 142 -22.90 -3.42 -30.29
N LEU A 143 -22.50 -4.65 -29.96
CA LEU A 143 -21.71 -4.94 -28.77
C LEU A 143 -20.22 -5.03 -29.14
N LEU A 144 -19.44 -4.05 -28.67
CA LEU A 144 -18.00 -3.99 -28.95
C LEU A 144 -17.19 -4.90 -28.01
N ASP A 145 -15.94 -5.21 -28.41
CA ASP A 145 -15.03 -6.08 -27.63
C ASP A 145 -14.57 -5.51 -26.29
N ASN A 146 -14.74 -4.20 -26.06
CA ASN A 146 -14.52 -3.58 -24.76
C ASN A 146 -15.76 -3.66 -23.85
N GLY A 147 -16.86 -4.24 -24.33
CA GLY A 147 -18.13 -4.37 -23.61
C GLY A 147 -19.05 -3.15 -23.79
N ASN A 148 -18.67 -2.16 -24.58
CA ASN A 148 -19.53 -1.03 -24.87
C ASN A 148 -20.62 -1.44 -25.85
N PHE A 149 -21.87 -1.44 -25.39
CA PHE A 149 -23.04 -1.55 -26.24
C PHE A 149 -23.39 -0.17 -26.80
N VAL A 150 -23.31 -0.02 -28.11
CA VAL A 150 -23.45 1.27 -28.80
C VAL A 150 -24.60 1.26 -29.77
N LEU A 151 -25.16 2.44 -30.00
CA LEU A 151 -26.07 2.72 -31.10
C LEU A 151 -25.40 3.72 -32.04
N ARG A 152 -25.18 3.35 -33.29
CA ARG A 152 -24.50 4.19 -34.28
C ARG A 152 -25.14 4.08 -35.65
N TYR A 153 -24.90 5.07 -36.50
CA TYR A 153 -25.24 4.97 -37.92
C TYR A 153 -24.26 4.03 -38.62
N SER A 154 -24.73 3.22 -39.57
CA SER A 154 -23.90 2.25 -40.29
C SER A 154 -22.63 2.85 -40.89
N ASN A 155 -22.72 4.11 -41.33
CA ASN A 155 -21.67 4.82 -42.07
C ASN A 155 -20.89 5.83 -41.20
N SER A 156 -21.16 5.89 -39.88
CA SER A 156 -20.47 6.79 -38.95
C SER A 156 -19.69 6.02 -37.90
N SER A 157 -18.53 6.56 -37.53
CA SER A 157 -17.77 6.14 -36.36
C SER A 157 -18.28 6.78 -35.05
N SER A 158 -19.10 7.83 -35.13
CA SER A 158 -19.68 8.48 -33.94
C SER A 158 -20.86 7.69 -33.37
N TYR A 159 -20.93 7.65 -32.04
CA TYR A 159 -22.02 7.01 -31.32
C TYR A 159 -23.16 8.00 -31.07
N SER A 160 -24.38 7.57 -31.38
CA SER A 160 -25.61 8.29 -31.00
C SER A 160 -25.98 8.01 -29.55
N TRP A 161 -25.67 6.81 -29.06
CA TRP A 161 -25.81 6.39 -27.66
C TRP A 161 -24.75 5.32 -27.34
N GLN A 162 -24.31 5.25 -26.09
CA GLN A 162 -23.42 4.21 -25.62
C GLN A 162 -23.68 3.84 -24.16
N SER A 163 -23.61 2.54 -23.85
CA SER A 163 -23.76 2.02 -22.48
C SER A 163 -22.71 2.57 -21.52
N PHE A 164 -21.52 2.91 -22.02
CA PHE A 164 -20.42 3.47 -21.22
C PHE A 164 -20.75 4.82 -20.59
N ASP A 165 -21.74 5.57 -21.11
CA ASP A 165 -22.23 6.81 -20.49
C ASP A 165 -23.21 6.55 -19.33
N PHE A 166 -23.71 5.32 -19.21
CA PHE A 166 -24.70 4.90 -18.22
C PHE A 166 -24.19 3.66 -17.45
N PRO A 167 -23.07 3.76 -16.72
CA PRO A 167 -22.57 2.66 -15.90
C PRO A 167 -23.60 2.24 -14.84
N THR A 168 -23.49 0.98 -14.39
CA THR A 168 -24.29 0.47 -13.27
C THR A 168 -23.48 0.53 -11.98
N ASP A 169 -22.96 -0.59 -11.49
CA ASP A 169 -22.07 -0.67 -10.33
C ASP A 169 -20.60 -0.87 -10.75
N THR A 170 -20.34 -1.12 -12.03
CA THR A 170 -19.04 -1.58 -12.53
C THR A 170 -18.41 -0.61 -13.53
N LEU A 171 -17.10 -0.42 -13.43
CA LEU A 171 -16.23 0.23 -14.41
C LEU A 171 -15.32 -0.82 -15.07
N LEU A 172 -15.46 -0.97 -16.39
CA LEU A 172 -14.65 -1.83 -17.26
C LEU A 172 -13.40 -1.09 -17.80
N PRO A 173 -12.41 -1.81 -18.35
CA PRO A 173 -11.30 -1.20 -19.07
C PRO A 173 -11.80 -0.29 -20.21
N GLY A 174 -11.21 0.90 -20.35
CA GLY A 174 -11.59 1.91 -21.34
C GLY A 174 -12.85 2.73 -21.00
N MET A 175 -13.60 2.38 -19.96
CA MET A 175 -14.69 3.23 -19.47
C MET A 175 -14.14 4.46 -18.73
N LYS A 176 -14.87 5.58 -18.84
CA LYS A 176 -14.58 6.80 -18.09
C LYS A 176 -15.55 6.96 -16.92
N LEU A 177 -15.01 7.20 -15.72
CA LEU A 177 -15.77 7.60 -14.53
C LEU A 177 -15.54 9.10 -14.30
N GLY A 178 -16.59 9.86 -14.01
CA GLY A 178 -16.50 11.31 -13.78
C GLY A 178 -17.19 12.14 -14.85
N TRP A 179 -16.75 13.39 -15.00
CA TRP A 179 -17.44 14.42 -15.76
C TRP A 179 -16.94 14.52 -17.20
N ASP A 180 -17.89 14.49 -18.13
CA ASP A 180 -17.71 15.01 -19.49
C ASP A 180 -18.44 16.35 -19.57
N ARG A 181 -17.66 17.42 -19.74
CA ARG A 181 -18.16 18.80 -19.73
C ARG A 181 -18.82 19.18 -21.05
N LYS A 182 -18.53 18.48 -22.15
CA LYS A 182 -19.15 18.73 -23.46
C LYS A 182 -20.59 18.24 -23.47
N THR A 183 -20.82 17.05 -22.92
CA THR A 183 -22.16 16.43 -22.87
C THR A 183 -22.90 16.71 -21.57
N ASN A 184 -22.23 17.29 -20.57
CA ASN A 184 -22.73 17.53 -19.22
C ASN A 184 -23.18 16.23 -18.51
N ILE A 185 -22.46 15.13 -18.76
CA ILE A 185 -22.70 13.82 -18.15
C ILE A 185 -21.70 13.59 -17.02
N ASN A 186 -22.21 13.22 -15.84
CA ASN A 186 -21.39 12.73 -14.72
C ASN A 186 -21.60 11.22 -14.55
N ARG A 187 -20.63 10.44 -15.05
CA ARG A 187 -20.62 8.98 -14.97
C ARG A 187 -20.22 8.56 -13.56
N ARG A 188 -21.06 7.77 -12.90
CA ARG A 188 -20.90 7.34 -11.50
C ARG A 188 -21.29 5.88 -11.33
N LEU A 189 -20.65 5.18 -10.40
CA LEU A 189 -21.03 3.81 -10.06
C LEU A 189 -22.05 3.84 -8.93
N ARG A 190 -23.10 3.04 -9.05
CA ARG A 190 -24.12 2.87 -8.01
C ARG A 190 -24.33 1.39 -7.76
N SER A 191 -24.14 0.99 -6.50
CA SER A 191 -24.19 -0.41 -6.10
C SER A 191 -25.52 -1.06 -6.46
N TRP A 192 -25.52 -2.38 -6.57
CA TRP A 192 -26.73 -3.17 -6.46
C TRP A 192 -27.34 -2.99 -5.06
N LYS A 193 -28.63 -3.30 -4.94
CA LYS A 193 -29.36 -3.22 -3.68
C LYS A 193 -29.01 -4.38 -2.75
N SER A 194 -28.81 -5.57 -3.31
CA SER A 194 -28.32 -6.77 -2.62
C SER A 194 -27.55 -7.66 -3.61
N VAL A 195 -27.10 -8.83 -3.15
CA VAL A 195 -26.43 -9.85 -3.98
C VAL A 195 -27.28 -10.28 -5.18
N ASP A 196 -28.60 -10.31 -5.00
CA ASP A 196 -29.59 -10.86 -5.93
C ASP A 196 -30.57 -9.82 -6.48
N ASP A 197 -30.43 -8.54 -6.11
CA ASP A 197 -31.26 -7.44 -6.59
C ASP A 197 -30.40 -6.34 -7.26
N PRO A 198 -30.36 -6.29 -8.60
CA PRO A 198 -29.56 -5.32 -9.34
C PRO A 198 -30.14 -3.91 -9.34
N SER A 199 -31.32 -3.70 -8.76
CA SER A 199 -31.87 -2.36 -8.59
C SER A 199 -30.92 -1.45 -7.82
N ASN A 200 -31.18 -0.16 -7.92
CA ASN A 200 -30.34 0.87 -7.35
C ASN A 200 -30.20 0.74 -5.83
N GLY A 201 -29.00 0.44 -5.37
CA GLY A 201 -28.63 0.39 -3.96
C GLY A 201 -28.33 1.75 -3.33
N ASP A 202 -27.87 1.69 -2.08
CA ASP A 202 -27.62 2.87 -1.25
C ASP A 202 -26.25 3.51 -1.47
N TYR A 203 -25.30 2.81 -2.12
CA TYR A 203 -23.92 3.29 -2.23
C TYR A 203 -23.59 3.83 -3.62
N ILE A 204 -22.94 4.99 -3.67
CA ILE A 204 -22.56 5.68 -4.90
C ILE A 204 -21.08 6.05 -4.84
N TYR A 205 -20.30 5.62 -5.83
CA TYR A 205 -18.93 6.08 -6.06
C TYR A 205 -18.90 7.07 -7.22
N LYS A 206 -18.41 8.29 -6.97
CA LYS A 206 -18.38 9.36 -7.97
C LYS A 206 -17.22 10.32 -7.74
N ILE A 207 -16.85 11.04 -8.79
CA ILE A 207 -15.94 12.19 -8.72
C ILE A 207 -16.78 13.46 -8.49
N GLU A 208 -16.42 14.21 -7.47
CA GLU A 208 -16.96 15.54 -7.19
C GLU A 208 -15.93 16.60 -7.58
N ILE A 209 -16.39 17.60 -8.33
CA ILE A 209 -15.58 18.77 -8.68
C ILE A 209 -16.00 19.89 -7.73
N ARG A 210 -15.29 20.00 -6.59
CA ARG A 210 -15.42 21.15 -5.68
C ARG A 210 -14.43 22.23 -6.13
N ASN A 211 -13.45 22.57 -5.30
CA ASN A 211 -12.31 23.40 -5.69
C ASN A 211 -11.19 22.58 -6.37
N LEU A 212 -11.03 21.33 -5.93
CA LEU A 212 -10.17 20.34 -6.55
C LEU A 212 -10.98 19.06 -6.81
N PRO A 213 -10.70 18.29 -7.88
CA PRO A 213 -11.36 17.02 -8.11
C PRO A 213 -11.00 15.98 -7.04
N GLU A 214 -12.03 15.35 -6.47
CA GLU A 214 -11.92 14.31 -5.44
C GLU A 214 -12.91 13.19 -5.75
N SER A 215 -12.57 11.93 -5.44
CA SER A 215 -13.54 10.84 -5.47
C SER A 215 -14.07 10.51 -4.09
N PHE A 216 -15.33 10.12 -4.05
CA PHE A 216 -16.07 9.85 -2.81
C PHE A 216 -16.90 8.59 -2.95
N ILE A 217 -17.05 7.86 -1.85
CA ILE A 217 -18.15 6.91 -1.68
C ILE A 217 -19.18 7.57 -0.78
N PHE A 218 -20.42 7.62 -1.24
CA PHE A 218 -21.56 8.07 -0.46
C PHE A 218 -22.43 6.88 -0.09
N LYS A 219 -22.93 6.87 1.14
CA LYS A 219 -24.11 6.10 1.53
C LYS A 219 -25.29 7.04 1.54
N LYS A 220 -26.20 6.88 0.59
CA LYS A 220 -27.27 7.85 0.27
C LYS A 220 -26.66 9.22 -0.03
N ASN A 221 -26.79 10.17 0.91
CA ASN A 221 -26.27 11.54 0.78
C ASN A 221 -25.07 11.83 1.70
N SER A 222 -24.63 10.87 2.52
CA SER A 222 -23.54 11.06 3.48
C SER A 222 -22.24 10.45 2.94
N PRO A 223 -21.13 11.22 2.88
CA PRO A 223 -19.84 10.68 2.50
C PRO A 223 -19.35 9.70 3.58
N ILE A 224 -18.90 8.52 3.15
CA ILE A 224 -18.29 7.50 4.02
C ILE A 224 -16.81 7.29 3.70
N TYR A 225 -16.37 7.74 2.53
CA TYR A 225 -14.98 7.71 2.08
C TYR A 225 -14.69 8.93 1.22
N ARG A 226 -13.45 9.43 1.32
CA ARG A 226 -12.90 10.45 0.43
C ARG A 226 -11.49 10.05 0.02
N SER A 227 -11.20 10.14 -1.27
CA SER A 227 -9.88 9.83 -1.83
C SER A 227 -8.82 10.89 -1.57
N GLY A 228 -9.22 12.10 -1.20
CA GLY A 228 -8.35 13.27 -1.28
C GLY A 228 -8.24 13.85 -2.69
N PRO A 229 -7.78 15.10 -2.82
CA PRO A 229 -7.60 15.76 -4.11
C PRO A 229 -6.56 15.04 -4.95
N TRP A 230 -6.77 15.10 -6.25
CA TRP A 230 -5.80 14.67 -7.24
C TRP A 230 -4.64 15.68 -7.31
N ASN A 231 -3.41 15.18 -7.16
CA ASN A 231 -2.18 15.98 -7.22
C ASN A 231 -1.41 15.87 -8.55
N LYS A 232 -2.12 15.63 -9.66
CA LYS A 232 -1.61 15.36 -11.02
C LYS A 232 -0.78 14.09 -11.20
N VAL A 233 -0.46 13.38 -10.11
CA VAL A 233 0.18 12.05 -10.16
C VAL A 233 -0.79 11.01 -9.60
N ILE A 234 -1.25 11.24 -8.37
CA ILE A 234 -2.06 10.31 -7.59
C ILE A 234 -3.24 11.04 -6.92
N LEU A 235 -4.28 10.32 -6.53
CA LEU A 235 -5.22 10.84 -5.52
C LEU A 235 -4.48 10.82 -4.18
N SER A 236 -4.47 11.94 -3.43
CA SER A 236 -3.63 12.06 -2.21
C SER A 236 -3.91 11.01 -1.12
N GLY A 237 -5.09 10.40 -1.13
CA GLY A 237 -5.47 9.26 -0.28
C GLY A 237 -5.44 7.90 -0.96
N SER A 238 -5.01 7.80 -2.21
CA SER A 238 -4.75 6.53 -2.89
C SER A 238 -3.33 6.05 -2.59
N SER A 239 -3.17 4.76 -2.27
CA SER A 239 -1.82 4.16 -2.23
C SER A 239 -1.24 4.11 -3.65
N THR A 240 0.06 4.31 -3.83
CA THR A 240 0.75 4.08 -5.11
C THR A 240 0.63 2.63 -5.57
N ALA A 241 0.41 1.66 -4.67
CA ALA A 241 0.09 0.27 -5.04
C ALA A 241 -1.23 0.15 -5.82
N ILE A 242 -2.14 1.12 -5.68
CA ILE A 242 -3.38 1.19 -6.46
C ILE A 242 -3.10 1.68 -7.88
N GLN A 243 -2.02 2.42 -8.12
CA GLN A 243 -1.67 3.00 -9.43
C GLN A 243 -0.53 2.29 -10.18
N VAL A 244 0.43 1.70 -9.47
CA VAL A 244 1.50 0.89 -10.06
C VAL A 244 0.97 -0.54 -10.14
N SER A 245 0.13 -0.79 -11.13
CA SER A 245 -0.31 -2.14 -11.47
C SER A 245 0.52 -2.65 -12.64
N PRO A 246 1.22 -3.80 -12.53
CA PRO A 246 2.00 -4.34 -13.65
C PRO A 246 1.11 -4.74 -14.84
N TYR A 247 -0.21 -4.85 -14.64
CA TYR A 247 -1.16 -5.30 -15.64
C TYR A 247 -2.16 -4.22 -16.10
N ALA A 248 -2.20 -3.06 -15.44
CA ALA A 248 -3.16 -1.99 -15.77
C ALA A 248 -2.52 -0.61 -15.79
N THR A 249 -2.88 0.19 -16.79
CA THR A 249 -2.55 1.61 -16.86
C THR A 249 -3.73 2.41 -16.32
N ILE A 250 -3.50 3.27 -15.34
CA ILE A 250 -4.53 4.13 -14.75
C ILE A 250 -4.37 5.54 -15.30
N ASN A 251 -5.46 6.06 -15.86
CA ASN A 251 -5.53 7.38 -16.46
C ASN A 251 -6.45 8.25 -15.62
N LEU A 252 -5.87 9.29 -15.03
CA LEU A 252 -6.60 10.40 -14.46
C LEU A 252 -6.47 11.56 -15.46
N THR A 253 -7.58 12.16 -15.88
CA THR A 253 -7.61 13.25 -16.86
C THR A 253 -8.38 14.44 -16.31
N GLU A 254 -7.76 15.63 -16.31
CA GLU A 254 -8.39 16.89 -15.92
C GLU A 254 -8.03 17.96 -16.96
N THR A 255 -8.99 18.24 -17.83
CA THR A 255 -8.88 19.22 -18.90
C THR A 255 -10.10 20.16 -18.87
N SER A 256 -10.13 21.13 -19.79
CA SER A 256 -11.34 21.95 -19.99
C SER A 256 -12.53 21.13 -20.49
N GLU A 257 -12.30 19.95 -21.06
CA GLU A 257 -13.33 19.10 -21.66
C GLU A 257 -13.83 18.00 -20.73
N GLU A 258 -12.98 17.45 -19.86
CA GLU A 258 -13.35 16.33 -19.00
C GLU A 258 -12.55 16.28 -17.68
N VAL A 259 -13.16 15.68 -16.66
CA VAL A 259 -12.51 15.34 -15.40
C VAL A 259 -12.86 13.89 -15.07
N THR A 260 -11.98 12.97 -15.45
CA THR A 260 -12.29 11.54 -15.46
C THR A 260 -11.19 10.65 -14.90
N TYR A 261 -11.61 9.52 -14.36
CA TYR A 261 -10.78 8.37 -14.06
C TYR A 261 -11.12 7.24 -15.04
N SER A 262 -10.11 6.64 -15.65
CA SER A 262 -10.23 5.42 -16.43
C SER A 262 -9.04 4.50 -16.15
N PHE A 263 -9.16 3.24 -16.58
CA PHE A 263 -8.03 2.33 -16.58
C PHE A 263 -8.10 1.44 -17.81
N ASP A 264 -6.94 1.01 -18.28
CA ASP A 264 -6.77 0.12 -19.41
C ASP A 264 -5.92 -1.08 -18.98
N ILE A 265 -6.08 -2.21 -19.66
CA ILE A 265 -5.35 -3.44 -19.35
C ILE A 265 -4.27 -3.66 -20.41
N ASN A 266 -3.03 -3.87 -19.95
CA ASN A 266 -1.87 -3.96 -20.83
C ASN A 266 -1.76 -5.33 -21.52
N ASN A 267 -2.36 -6.37 -20.94
CA ASN A 267 -2.35 -7.74 -21.46
C ASN A 267 -3.78 -8.24 -21.67
N ASN A 268 -4.15 -8.50 -22.92
CA ASN A 268 -5.50 -8.97 -23.32
C ASN A 268 -5.92 -10.31 -22.70
N SER A 269 -5.00 -11.04 -22.06
CA SER A 269 -5.29 -12.28 -21.33
C SER A 269 -5.81 -12.03 -19.91
N PHE A 270 -5.77 -10.78 -19.43
CA PHE A 270 -6.16 -10.37 -18.09
C PHE A 270 -7.53 -9.73 -18.16
N TYR A 271 -8.34 -9.95 -17.13
CA TYR A 271 -9.61 -9.24 -16.96
C TYR A 271 -9.56 -8.48 -15.65
N SER A 272 -10.09 -7.25 -15.63
CA SER A 272 -10.24 -6.51 -14.40
C SER A 272 -11.47 -5.64 -14.44
N VAL A 273 -12.12 -5.51 -13.29
CA VAL A 273 -13.23 -4.59 -13.10
C VAL A 273 -13.09 -3.86 -11.78
N LEU A 274 -13.59 -2.63 -11.73
CA LEU A 274 -13.77 -1.88 -10.49
C LEU A 274 -15.28 -1.84 -10.19
N GLU A 275 -15.69 -2.39 -9.05
CA GLU A 275 -17.09 -2.64 -8.69
C GLU A 275 -17.45 -1.92 -7.40
N MET A 276 -18.53 -1.14 -7.40
CA MET A 276 -19.14 -0.57 -6.20
C MET A 276 -20.14 -1.56 -5.63
N ASN A 277 -19.74 -2.32 -4.61
CA ASN A 277 -20.53 -3.43 -4.12
C ASN A 277 -21.66 -2.98 -3.14
N TYR A 278 -22.67 -3.83 -2.95
CA TYR A 278 -23.87 -3.54 -2.13
C TYR A 278 -23.56 -3.35 -0.63
N ASP A 279 -22.39 -3.80 -0.18
CA ASP A 279 -21.91 -3.63 1.20
C ASP A 279 -21.16 -2.31 1.44
N GLY A 280 -21.05 -1.46 0.42
CA GLY A 280 -20.39 -0.16 0.53
C GLY A 280 -18.88 -0.19 0.29
N LEU A 281 -18.33 -1.31 -0.18
CA LEU A 281 -16.92 -1.43 -0.56
C LEU A 281 -16.74 -1.31 -2.07
N LEU A 282 -15.85 -0.42 -2.49
CA LEU A 282 -15.36 -0.36 -3.86
C LEU A 282 -14.23 -1.37 -4.03
N ARG A 283 -14.41 -2.35 -4.91
CA ARG A 283 -13.52 -3.51 -5.07
C ARG A 283 -12.90 -3.53 -6.46
N ARG A 284 -11.58 -3.71 -6.54
CA ARG A 284 -10.94 -4.08 -7.81
C ARG A 284 -10.78 -5.58 -7.87
N TRP A 285 -11.43 -6.21 -8.83
CA TRP A 285 -11.26 -7.62 -9.12
C TRP A 285 -10.34 -7.80 -10.32
N VAL A 286 -9.49 -8.82 -10.27
CA VAL A 286 -8.58 -9.19 -11.37
C VAL A 286 -8.62 -10.69 -11.59
N TRP A 287 -8.71 -11.10 -12.84
CA TRP A 287 -8.53 -12.48 -13.24
C TRP A 287 -7.26 -12.58 -14.07
N THR A 288 -6.36 -13.48 -13.68
CA THR A 288 -5.12 -13.76 -14.42
C THR A 288 -5.11 -15.19 -14.93
N PRO A 289 -4.47 -15.46 -16.09
CA PRO A 289 -4.29 -16.82 -16.59
C PRO A 289 -3.56 -17.74 -15.62
N THR A 290 -2.62 -17.21 -14.84
CA THR A 290 -1.83 -17.96 -13.85
C THR A 290 -2.66 -18.38 -12.64
N ALA A 291 -3.47 -17.48 -12.08
CA ALA A 291 -4.27 -17.78 -10.90
C ALA A 291 -5.53 -18.59 -11.24
N GLN A 292 -6.03 -18.48 -12.48
CA GLN A 292 -7.29 -19.07 -12.96
C GLN A 292 -8.53 -18.72 -12.13
N LYS A 293 -8.45 -17.72 -11.26
CA LYS A 293 -9.53 -17.25 -10.40
C LYS A 293 -9.52 -15.72 -10.30
N TRP A 294 -10.68 -15.16 -9.94
CA TRP A 294 -10.77 -13.75 -9.58
C TRP A 294 -10.10 -13.53 -8.23
N THR A 295 -9.13 -12.64 -8.19
CA THR A 295 -8.47 -12.17 -6.98
C THR A 295 -8.91 -10.74 -6.68
N LEU A 296 -8.88 -10.36 -5.41
CA LEU A 296 -9.22 -9.03 -4.91
C LEU A 296 -7.92 -8.34 -4.47
N PRO A 297 -7.13 -7.75 -5.39
CA PRO A 297 -5.90 -7.05 -5.02
C PRO A 297 -6.12 -5.89 -4.05
N PHE A 298 -7.24 -5.16 -4.16
CA PHE A 298 -7.57 -4.11 -3.20
C PHE A 298 -9.07 -3.82 -3.10
N LYS A 299 -9.44 -3.18 -1.98
CA LYS A 299 -10.76 -2.62 -1.68
C LYS A 299 -10.62 -1.23 -1.06
N ILE A 300 -11.66 -0.41 -1.18
CA ILE A 300 -11.77 0.92 -0.58
C ILE A 300 -13.13 1.04 0.13
N PRO A 301 -13.21 1.55 1.38
CA PRO A 301 -12.10 1.81 2.33
C PRO A 301 -11.21 0.58 2.62
N ARG A 302 -9.92 0.79 2.90
CA ARG A 302 -8.99 -0.31 3.24
C ARG A 302 -9.03 -0.65 4.72
N ASP A 303 -9.07 0.37 5.56
CA ASP A 303 -9.00 0.31 7.01
C ASP A 303 -9.87 1.41 7.64
N GLN A 304 -9.89 1.47 8.97
CA GLN A 304 -10.71 2.42 9.72
C GLN A 304 -10.34 3.89 9.42
N CYS A 305 -9.07 4.21 9.19
CA CYS A 305 -8.63 5.57 8.89
C CYS A 305 -9.03 6.07 7.49
N ASP A 306 -9.50 5.19 6.60
CA ASP A 306 -10.08 5.60 5.30
C ASP A 306 -11.52 6.09 5.43
N ASN A 307 -12.21 5.79 6.54
CA ASN A 307 -13.55 6.29 6.79
C ASN A 307 -13.53 7.82 6.84
N TYR A 308 -14.49 8.44 6.17
CA TYR A 308 -14.58 9.89 6.09
C TYR A 308 -14.76 10.50 7.48
N SER A 309 -13.83 11.37 7.87
CA SER A 309 -13.86 12.07 9.16
C SER A 309 -13.86 11.14 10.38
N GLU A 310 -13.18 9.99 10.29
CA GLU A 310 -12.97 9.06 11.43
C GLU A 310 -12.41 9.79 12.65
N CYS A 311 -11.44 10.68 12.43
CA CYS A 311 -10.92 11.58 13.43
C CYS A 311 -11.53 12.97 13.27
N GLY A 312 -11.90 13.59 14.40
CA GLY A 312 -12.52 14.91 14.40
C GLY A 312 -11.59 16.03 13.87
N PRO A 313 -12.11 17.26 13.76
CA PRO A 313 -11.39 18.40 13.21
C PRO A 313 -10.00 18.63 13.84
N ASN A 314 -9.03 19.07 13.04
CA ASN A 314 -7.65 19.38 13.43
C ASN A 314 -6.91 18.22 14.12
N SER A 315 -7.31 17.00 13.81
CA SER A 315 -6.64 15.77 14.19
C SER A 315 -6.44 14.89 12.96
N TYR A 316 -5.49 13.95 13.02
CA TYR A 316 -5.21 13.03 11.92
C TYR A 316 -5.24 11.58 12.40
N CYS A 317 -5.65 10.70 11.50
CA CYS A 317 -5.70 9.26 11.76
C CYS A 317 -4.36 8.59 11.43
N ASP A 318 -3.87 7.75 12.34
CA ASP A 318 -2.69 6.91 12.19
C ASP A 318 -2.96 5.51 12.79
N MET A 319 -3.05 4.51 11.91
CA MET A 319 -3.28 3.11 12.28
C MET A 319 -2.19 2.53 13.18
N THR A 320 -1.01 3.16 13.28
CA THR A 320 0.09 2.68 14.14
C THR A 320 0.07 3.26 15.55
N THR A 321 -0.92 4.09 15.87
CA THR A 321 -1.03 4.78 17.16
C THR A 321 -2.25 4.32 17.94
N THR A 322 -2.21 4.47 19.27
CA THR A 322 -3.36 4.20 20.13
C THR A 322 -3.51 5.35 21.13
N PRO A 323 -4.60 6.14 21.08
CA PRO A 323 -5.72 6.06 20.12
C PRO A 323 -5.28 6.34 18.67
N ILE A 324 -6.07 5.89 17.69
CA ILE A 324 -5.76 6.07 16.26
C ILE A 324 -5.80 7.54 15.81
N CYS A 325 -6.53 8.39 16.53
CA CYS A 325 -6.59 9.82 16.26
C CYS A 325 -5.56 10.57 17.08
N ASN A 326 -4.83 11.47 16.41
CA ASN A 326 -3.78 12.27 17.01
C ASN A 326 -4.07 13.75 16.76
N CYS A 327 -4.09 14.57 17.81
CA CYS A 327 -4.12 16.01 17.62
C CYS A 327 -2.87 16.48 16.86
N LEU A 328 -3.06 17.46 15.98
CA LEU A 328 -1.95 18.16 15.36
C LEU A 328 -1.06 18.82 16.43
N GLN A 329 0.26 18.91 16.18
CA GLN A 329 1.14 19.65 17.09
C GLN A 329 0.64 21.10 17.22
N GLY A 330 0.63 21.63 18.46
CA GLY A 330 0.03 22.93 18.77
C GLY A 330 -1.49 22.90 19.02
N PHE A 331 -2.10 21.72 18.94
CA PHE A 331 -3.51 21.49 19.27
C PHE A 331 -3.65 20.57 20.48
N GLN A 332 -4.81 20.63 21.13
CA GLN A 332 -5.21 19.77 22.24
C GLN A 332 -6.65 19.28 22.02
N PRO A 333 -7.06 18.15 22.63
CA PRO A 333 -8.43 17.68 22.53
C PRO A 333 -9.42 18.78 22.92
N ARG A 334 -10.53 18.88 22.19
CA ARG A 334 -11.61 19.81 22.54
C ARG A 334 -12.23 19.47 23.89
N ASP A 335 -12.41 18.17 24.12
CA ASP A 335 -12.89 17.58 25.34
C ASP A 335 -11.90 16.50 25.75
N GLN A 336 -11.22 16.71 26.87
CA GLN A 336 -10.16 15.83 27.36
C GLN A 336 -10.73 14.51 27.90
N GLU A 337 -11.88 14.56 28.57
CA GLU A 337 -12.52 13.38 29.15
C GLU A 337 -13.04 12.47 28.04
N ALA A 338 -13.79 13.04 27.08
CA ALA A 338 -14.28 12.31 25.92
C ALA A 338 -13.14 11.64 25.12
N TRP A 339 -12.02 12.35 24.96
CA TRP A 339 -10.83 11.82 24.27
C TRP A 339 -10.20 10.62 24.99
N GLU A 340 -10.12 10.67 26.32
CA GLU A 340 -9.62 9.56 27.17
C GLU A 340 -10.54 8.34 27.10
N PHE A 341 -11.85 8.55 26.95
CA PHE A 341 -12.84 7.50 26.68
C PHE A 341 -12.95 7.08 25.21
N LYS A 342 -12.08 7.59 24.33
CA LYS A 342 -12.01 7.29 22.88
C LYS A 342 -13.22 7.79 22.07
N GLU A 343 -13.90 8.83 22.54
CA GLU A 343 -14.84 9.62 21.75
C GLU A 343 -14.07 10.71 20.97
N LEU A 344 -13.58 10.34 19.78
CA LEU A 344 -12.60 11.14 19.02
C LEU A 344 -13.25 12.12 18.01
N THR A 345 -14.57 12.14 17.92
CA THR A 345 -15.34 12.93 16.95
C THR A 345 -15.30 14.44 17.22
N GLY A 346 -15.10 14.84 18.48
CA GLY A 346 -14.97 16.24 18.89
C GLY A 346 -13.70 16.93 18.38
N GLY A 347 -12.70 16.15 17.97
CA GLY A 347 -11.44 16.64 17.41
C GLY A 347 -10.61 17.47 18.38
N CYS A 348 -9.80 18.36 17.82
CA CYS A 348 -8.83 19.15 18.56
C CYS A 348 -8.99 20.65 18.26
N VAL A 349 -8.62 21.46 19.24
CA VAL A 349 -8.59 22.92 19.18
C VAL A 349 -7.19 23.42 19.44
N ARG A 350 -6.87 24.63 18.96
CA ARG A 350 -5.54 25.23 19.15
C ARG A 350 -5.28 25.47 20.64
N LYS A 351 -4.06 25.18 21.09
CA LYS A 351 -3.62 25.51 22.47
C LYS A 351 -3.52 27.01 22.68
N SER A 352 -2.98 27.69 21.67
CA SER A 352 -2.74 29.14 21.70
C SER A 352 -3.66 29.86 20.72
N GLN A 353 -4.15 31.03 21.11
CA GLN A 353 -4.93 31.90 20.22
C GLN A 353 -4.05 32.42 19.09
N MET A 354 -4.52 32.29 17.85
CA MET A 354 -3.81 32.77 16.67
C MET A 354 -3.73 34.31 16.68
N ARG A 355 -2.51 34.85 16.59
CA ARG A 355 -2.26 36.25 16.27
C ARG A 355 -1.77 36.30 14.84
N CYS A 356 -2.33 37.12 13.96
CA CYS A 356 -1.97 37.04 12.53
C CYS A 356 -0.49 37.32 12.22
N VAL A 357 0.19 38.07 13.09
CA VAL A 357 1.62 38.40 13.00
C VAL A 357 2.45 37.46 13.88
N GLY A 358 3.60 36.99 13.37
CA GLY A 358 4.55 36.17 14.12
C GLY A 358 4.24 34.66 14.13
N ASN A 359 3.50 34.17 13.13
CA ASN A 359 3.21 32.75 12.94
C ASN A 359 4.29 32.05 12.10
N GLY A 360 4.40 30.74 12.26
CA GLY A 360 5.12 29.86 11.34
C GLY A 360 4.26 28.65 10.97
N PHE A 361 4.90 27.62 10.43
CA PHE A 361 4.19 26.44 9.93
C PHE A 361 4.78 25.15 10.48
N LEU A 362 3.89 24.28 10.95
CA LEU A 362 4.17 22.87 11.17
C LEU A 362 4.22 22.17 9.81
N HIS A 363 5.37 21.61 9.48
CA HIS A 363 5.54 20.78 8.29
C HIS A 363 5.17 19.34 8.61
N LEU A 364 4.05 18.90 8.07
CA LEU A 364 3.62 17.50 8.10
C LEU A 364 3.97 16.87 6.76
N THR A 365 4.57 15.69 6.80
CA THR A 365 4.89 14.92 5.60
C THR A 365 3.93 13.74 5.50
N LYS A 366 3.77 13.21 4.28
CA LYS A 366 3.06 11.94 4.06
C LYS A 366 1.57 11.97 4.45
N MET A 367 0.93 13.11 4.23
CA MET A 367 -0.46 13.34 4.59
C MET A 367 -1.40 13.07 3.41
N LYS A 368 -2.57 12.52 3.72
CA LYS A 368 -3.79 12.75 2.94
C LYS A 368 -4.20 14.21 3.17
N LEU A 369 -4.25 15.02 2.12
CA LEU A 369 -4.64 16.42 2.27
C LEU A 369 -6.08 16.52 2.79
N PRO A 370 -6.42 17.53 3.63
CA PRO A 370 -7.76 17.67 4.20
C PRO A 370 -8.85 17.86 3.15
N ASP A 371 -10.12 17.73 3.55
CA ASP A 371 -11.27 18.01 2.70
C ASP A 371 -11.14 19.41 2.05
N THR A 372 -11.41 19.50 0.75
CA THR A 372 -11.17 20.72 -0.04
C THR A 372 -12.37 21.67 -0.11
N LYS A 373 -13.41 21.46 0.71
CA LYS A 373 -14.63 22.29 0.72
C LYS A 373 -14.37 23.77 0.98
N THR A 374 -13.43 24.10 1.86
CA THR A 374 -13.10 25.48 2.27
C THR A 374 -11.68 25.85 1.89
N THR A 375 -11.37 25.76 0.59
CA THR A 375 -10.04 26.06 0.05
C THR A 375 -10.04 27.20 -0.96
N ILE A 376 -8.86 27.83 -1.08
CA ILE A 376 -8.50 28.79 -2.11
C ILE A 376 -7.38 28.15 -2.93
N VAL A 377 -7.55 28.08 -4.25
CA VAL A 377 -6.62 27.41 -5.17
C VAL A 377 -6.06 28.41 -6.16
N ASP A 378 -4.74 28.44 -6.30
CA ASP A 378 -4.03 29.22 -7.31
C ASP A 378 -2.89 28.36 -7.90
N THR A 379 -3.10 27.85 -9.11
CA THR A 379 -2.12 26.97 -9.78
C THR A 379 -0.98 27.74 -10.45
N THR A 380 -0.99 29.08 -10.42
CA THR A 380 0.00 29.93 -11.10
C THR A 380 1.22 30.24 -10.26
N ILE A 381 1.15 29.97 -8.95
CA ILE A 381 2.21 30.32 -8.00
C ILE A 381 2.88 29.09 -7.40
N GLY A 382 4.13 29.25 -6.96
CA GLY A 382 4.89 28.21 -6.27
C GLY A 382 4.69 28.19 -4.75
N LEU A 383 5.30 27.20 -4.09
CA LEU A 383 5.15 26.95 -2.66
C LEU A 383 5.59 28.13 -1.77
N GLU A 384 6.69 28.82 -2.10
CA GLU A 384 7.17 29.96 -1.31
C GLU A 384 6.23 31.16 -1.37
N GLU A 385 5.63 31.44 -2.52
CA GLU A 385 4.61 32.49 -2.64
C GLU A 385 3.32 32.06 -1.93
N CYS A 386 2.93 30.79 -2.03
CA CYS A 386 1.80 30.22 -1.29
C CYS A 386 1.97 30.41 0.23
N LYS A 387 3.17 30.12 0.74
CA LYS A 387 3.56 30.37 2.12
C LYS A 387 3.47 31.85 2.49
N ALA A 388 3.99 32.74 1.65
CA ALA A 388 3.94 34.18 1.88
C ALA A 388 2.50 34.69 1.96
N ARG A 389 1.62 34.27 1.03
CA ARG A 389 0.19 34.61 1.04
C ARG A 389 -0.51 34.11 2.30
N CYS A 390 -0.30 32.85 2.65
CA CYS A 390 -0.89 32.28 3.87
C CYS A 390 -0.38 32.96 5.16
N LEU A 391 0.83 33.55 5.16
CA LEU A 391 1.36 34.35 6.28
C LEU A 391 0.85 35.80 6.31
N MET A 392 0.34 36.34 5.20
CA MET A 392 -0.06 37.73 5.12
C MET A 392 -1.13 38.06 6.18
N VAL A 393 -1.01 39.25 6.77
CA VAL A 393 -1.94 39.76 7.78
C VAL A 393 -3.36 39.91 7.22
N MET A 394 -3.49 40.18 5.92
CA MET A 394 -4.81 40.28 5.27
C MET A 394 -5.51 38.91 5.16
N ASP A 395 -4.74 37.81 5.06
CA ASP A 395 -5.24 36.43 5.03
C ASP A 395 -5.09 35.75 6.40
N CYS A 396 -5.58 36.41 7.44
CA CYS A 396 -5.68 35.85 8.80
C CYS A 396 -6.42 34.50 8.87
N ASN A 397 -7.27 34.21 7.88
CA ASN A 397 -8.11 33.02 7.84
C ASN A 397 -7.39 31.77 7.30
N CYS A 398 -6.21 31.91 6.69
CA CYS A 398 -5.45 30.76 6.22
C CYS A 398 -5.00 29.89 7.40
N THR A 399 -5.36 28.60 7.39
CA THR A 399 -5.02 27.64 8.45
C THR A 399 -3.97 26.62 8.03
N ALA A 400 -3.89 26.29 6.75
CA ALA A 400 -2.85 25.45 6.18
C ALA A 400 -2.67 25.69 4.68
N PHE A 401 -1.55 25.24 4.11
CA PHE A 401 -1.34 25.23 2.67
C PHE A 401 -0.53 24.02 2.19
N ALA A 402 -0.62 23.72 0.89
CA ALA A 402 0.14 22.67 0.21
C ALA A 402 0.27 22.96 -1.30
N ASN A 403 1.10 22.19 -2.00
CA ASN A 403 1.12 22.19 -3.48
C ASN A 403 -0.15 21.54 -4.05
N THR A 404 -0.56 21.90 -5.27
CA THR A 404 -1.67 21.24 -5.98
C THR A 404 -1.19 20.19 -6.96
N ASP A 405 0.03 20.34 -7.47
CA ASP A 405 0.68 19.45 -8.42
C ASP A 405 1.97 18.94 -7.79
N MET A 406 2.21 17.63 -7.83
CA MET A 406 3.42 17.01 -7.31
C MET A 406 4.40 16.55 -8.40
N GLN A 407 4.10 16.81 -9.67
CA GLN A 407 5.03 16.61 -10.78
C GLN A 407 6.22 17.58 -10.68
N ASN A 408 7.37 17.17 -11.21
CA ASN A 408 8.57 18.02 -11.36
C ASN A 408 9.03 18.78 -10.10
N GLY A 409 8.86 18.19 -8.91
CA GLY A 409 9.28 18.81 -7.64
C GLY A 409 8.21 19.65 -6.95
N GLY A 410 7.01 19.74 -7.52
CA GLY A 410 5.82 20.32 -6.92
C GLY A 410 5.54 21.78 -7.32
N TRP A 411 4.28 22.07 -7.67
CA TRP A 411 3.83 23.39 -8.10
C TRP A 411 2.36 23.66 -7.71
N GLY A 412 1.96 24.94 -7.81
CA GLY A 412 0.63 25.42 -7.50
C GLY A 412 0.38 25.53 -6.00
N CYS A 413 -0.69 26.22 -5.63
CA CYS A 413 -1.01 26.55 -4.25
C CYS A 413 -2.45 26.19 -3.93
N VAL A 414 -2.64 25.46 -2.84
CA VAL A 414 -3.94 25.29 -2.20
C VAL A 414 -3.82 25.71 -0.74
N MET A 415 -4.72 26.61 -0.31
CA MET A 415 -4.80 27.12 1.06
C MET A 415 -6.15 26.74 1.66
N TRP A 416 -6.15 26.25 2.89
CA TRP A 416 -7.36 25.95 3.65
C TRP A 416 -7.74 27.11 4.55
N THR A 417 -9.04 27.27 4.74
CA THR A 417 -9.64 28.18 5.72
C THR A 417 -10.52 27.40 6.68
N GLY A 418 -10.45 27.75 7.97
CA GLY A 418 -11.15 27.04 9.03
C GLY A 418 -10.50 25.71 9.44
N ASP A 419 -11.31 24.81 9.97
CA ASP A 419 -10.86 23.53 10.52
C ASP A 419 -10.41 22.55 9.43
N LEU A 420 -9.34 21.81 9.71
CA LEU A 420 -8.82 20.77 8.83
C LEU A 420 -9.51 19.43 9.15
N VAL A 421 -10.19 18.83 8.18
CA VAL A 421 -11.03 17.64 8.37
C VAL A 421 -10.56 16.50 7.47
N ASP A 422 -10.75 15.25 7.94
CA ASP A 422 -10.47 14.02 7.19
C ASP A 422 -8.99 13.87 6.79
N LEU A 423 -8.12 14.17 7.74
CA LEU A 423 -6.67 13.98 7.66
C LEU A 423 -6.29 12.55 8.05
N ARG A 424 -5.35 11.95 7.32
CA ARG A 424 -4.61 10.77 7.78
C ARG A 424 -3.18 10.80 7.31
N ILE A 425 -2.33 10.04 7.99
CA ILE A 425 -0.99 9.75 7.51
C ILE A 425 -1.00 8.47 6.65
N TYR A 426 -0.22 8.48 5.58
CA TYR A 426 0.13 7.28 4.82
C TYR A 426 1.61 6.98 5.04
N ARG A 427 2.01 5.72 5.21
CA ARG A 427 3.44 5.35 5.23
C ARG A 427 3.64 4.26 4.18
N PRO A 428 4.59 4.42 3.23
CA PRO A 428 5.61 5.47 3.12
C PRO A 428 5.19 6.75 2.36
N GLN A 429 3.93 6.87 1.94
CA GLN A 429 3.48 7.80 0.88
C GLN A 429 2.68 9.01 1.40
N GLY A 430 2.25 9.90 0.51
CA GLY A 430 1.39 11.04 0.82
C GLY A 430 2.05 12.35 0.45
N GLN A 431 1.44 13.46 0.85
CA GLN A 431 1.87 14.79 0.46
C GLN A 431 2.21 15.66 1.67
N ASP A 432 3.08 16.63 1.45
CA ASP A 432 3.39 17.63 2.47
C ASP A 432 2.23 18.61 2.68
N LEU A 433 1.95 18.89 3.95
CA LEU A 433 0.95 19.84 4.42
C LEU A 433 1.58 20.77 5.44
N TYR A 434 1.42 22.08 5.25
CA TYR A 434 1.98 23.10 6.13
C TYR A 434 0.87 23.74 6.95
N VAL A 435 0.78 23.41 8.23
CA VAL A 435 -0.28 23.89 9.13
C VAL A 435 0.20 25.13 9.89
N LYS A 436 -0.52 26.24 9.78
CA LYS A 436 -0.17 27.51 10.42
C LYS A 436 -0.28 27.39 11.93
N LEU A 437 0.78 27.75 12.66
CA LEU A 437 0.86 27.75 14.13
C LEU A 437 1.49 29.06 14.62
N VAL A 438 1.25 29.40 15.89
CA VAL A 438 2.01 30.47 16.55
C VAL A 438 3.46 30.02 16.80
N ALA A 439 4.42 30.95 16.77
CA ALA A 439 5.83 30.61 16.91
C ALA A 439 6.18 29.83 18.20
N ALA A 440 5.47 30.08 19.30
CA ALA A 440 5.67 29.38 20.57
C ALA A 440 5.37 27.86 20.48
N ASP A 441 4.41 27.47 19.64
CA ASP A 441 3.94 26.08 19.52
C ASP A 441 4.77 25.26 18.51
N LEU A 442 5.65 25.91 17.75
CA LEU A 442 6.55 25.26 16.79
C LEU A 442 7.70 24.51 17.47
N GLY A 443 7.91 24.70 18.78
CA GLY A 443 8.91 23.96 19.53
C GLY A 443 10.33 24.18 19.00
N GLU A 444 10.79 25.42 18.90
CA GLU A 444 12.20 25.66 18.60
C GLU A 444 13.08 25.12 19.74
N LYS A 445 13.97 24.17 19.40
CA LYS A 445 15.18 23.91 20.18
C LYS A 445 15.95 25.22 20.28
N ARG A 446 15.96 25.87 21.46
CA ARG A 446 16.85 27.00 21.75
C ARG A 446 18.26 26.68 21.28
N ARG A 447 18.70 27.30 20.19
CA ARG A 447 20.09 27.25 19.74
C ARG A 447 20.89 28.10 20.71
N MET A 448 21.43 27.49 21.76
CA MET A 448 22.29 28.21 22.71
C MET A 448 23.47 28.83 21.98
N ASN A 449 23.65 30.13 22.16
CA ASN A 449 24.73 30.90 21.56
C ASN A 449 26.08 30.38 22.09
N LYS A 450 26.87 29.71 21.24
CA LYS A 450 28.16 29.07 21.60
C LYS A 450 29.24 30.05 22.14
N LYS A 451 28.99 31.37 22.13
CA LYS A 451 29.97 32.38 22.53
C LYS A 451 30.20 32.48 24.04
N THR A 452 29.24 32.07 24.87
CA THR A 452 29.37 32.22 26.34
C THR A 452 30.11 31.06 27.00
N ILE A 453 30.12 29.86 26.39
CA ILE A 453 30.76 28.66 26.97
C ILE A 453 32.29 28.68 26.78
N ILE A 454 32.78 29.24 25.67
CA ILE A 454 34.22 29.23 25.32
C ILE A 454 35.05 30.06 26.32
N GLY A 455 34.49 31.12 26.91
CA GLY A 455 35.20 31.92 27.93
C GLY A 455 35.39 31.20 29.26
N SER A 456 34.41 30.39 29.68
CA SER A 456 34.43 29.68 30.97
C SER A 456 35.29 28.41 30.95
N THR A 457 35.33 27.67 29.84
CA THR A 457 36.11 26.42 29.76
C THR A 457 37.61 26.67 29.63
N VAL A 458 38.04 27.74 28.96
CA VAL A 458 39.48 28.03 28.82
C VAL A 458 40.10 28.44 30.16
N GLY A 459 39.39 29.26 30.95
CA GLY A 459 39.83 29.64 32.30
C GLY A 459 39.87 28.47 33.29
N GLY A 460 38.86 27.59 33.24
CA GLY A 460 38.80 26.39 34.09
C GLY A 460 39.90 25.37 33.76
N CYS A 461 40.18 25.13 32.46
CA CYS A 461 41.20 24.19 32.05
C CYS A 461 42.63 24.66 32.40
N LEU A 462 42.91 25.98 32.34
CA LEU A 462 44.21 26.55 32.74
C LEU A 462 44.47 26.40 34.25
N LEU A 463 43.45 26.63 35.08
CA LEU A 463 43.56 26.45 36.53
C LEU A 463 43.72 24.97 36.92
N LEU A 464 43.01 24.06 36.25
CA LEU A 464 43.16 22.63 36.47
C LEU A 464 44.55 22.12 36.06
N LEU A 465 45.08 22.58 34.93
CA LEU A 465 46.45 22.25 34.49
C LEU A 465 47.52 22.74 35.47
N LEU A 466 47.41 23.96 35.98
CA LEU A 466 48.34 24.49 36.99
C LEU A 466 48.26 23.70 38.30
N SER A 467 47.04 23.35 38.75
CA SER A 467 46.85 22.53 39.95
C SER A 467 47.45 21.12 39.79
N PHE A 468 47.31 20.52 38.59
CA PHE A 468 47.83 19.20 38.29
C PHE A 468 49.36 19.17 38.23
N ILE A 469 49.99 20.23 37.71
CA ILE A 469 51.45 20.38 37.70
C ILE A 469 52.00 20.50 39.13
N ILE A 470 51.33 21.27 39.99
CA ILE A 470 51.71 21.41 41.41
C ILE A 470 51.56 20.06 42.14
N ILE A 471 50.44 19.36 41.94
CA ILE A 471 50.21 18.02 42.54
C ILE A 471 51.24 17.00 42.04
N CYS A 472 51.60 17.02 40.76
CA CYS A 472 52.66 16.17 40.20
C CYS A 472 54.03 16.47 40.82
N PHE A 473 54.35 17.73 41.10
CA PHE A 473 55.60 18.13 41.74
C PHE A 473 55.66 17.69 43.22
N TRP A 474 54.51 17.76 43.92
CA TRP A 474 54.38 17.33 45.31
C TRP A 474 54.38 15.80 45.47
N THR A 475 53.71 15.08 44.57
CA THR A 475 53.69 13.60 44.58
C THR A 475 55.03 12.99 44.16
N ARG A 476 55.80 13.65 43.28
CA ARG A 476 57.19 13.27 42.97
C ARG A 476 58.16 13.51 44.14
N ARG A 477 57.92 14.52 44.97
CA ARG A 477 58.66 14.71 46.25
C ARG A 477 58.26 13.69 47.31
N LYS A 478 56.98 13.30 47.40
CA LYS A 478 56.49 12.29 48.36
C LYS A 478 56.85 10.85 47.98
N LYS A 479 56.94 10.50 46.69
CA LYS A 479 57.31 9.14 46.22
C LYS A 479 58.81 8.80 46.33
N ARG A 480 59.68 9.72 46.77
CA ARG A 480 61.06 9.40 47.18
C ARG A 480 61.20 9.05 48.67
N ALA A 481 60.11 9.09 49.45
CA ALA A 481 60.12 8.72 50.85
C ALA A 481 58.88 7.86 51.18
N ARG A 482 59.12 6.53 51.28
CA ARG A 482 58.25 5.44 51.80
C ARG A 482 57.93 4.37 50.76
N THR A 483 58.90 3.49 50.57
CA THR A 483 58.68 2.11 50.15
C THR A 483 58.75 1.25 51.42
N ALA A 484 57.61 0.78 51.95
CA ALA A 484 57.52 -0.33 52.90
C ALA A 484 56.06 -0.67 53.28
N ALA A 485 55.76 -1.97 53.28
CA ALA A 485 54.78 -2.71 54.09
C ALA A 485 53.30 -2.88 53.61
N ASN A 486 53.04 -4.13 53.17
CA ASN A 486 52.04 -5.13 53.62
C ASN A 486 50.51 -4.91 53.57
N VAL A 487 49.88 -5.66 52.65
CA VAL A 487 48.90 -6.76 52.80
C VAL A 487 48.14 -6.94 54.14
N SER A 488 46.80 -6.94 54.08
CA SER A 488 45.81 -7.91 54.67
C SER A 488 44.38 -7.43 54.31
N GLN A 489 43.55 -8.21 53.57
CA GLN A 489 42.52 -9.16 54.06
C GLN A 489 41.40 -8.42 54.84
N GLU A 490 40.09 -8.43 54.56
CA GLU A 490 39.19 -9.52 54.11
C GLU A 490 37.75 -9.02 53.79
N ARG A 491 37.03 -9.80 52.96
CA ARG A 491 35.57 -10.09 52.93
C ARG A 491 34.50 -8.98 53.00
N ASN A 492 33.71 -8.90 51.93
CA ASN A 492 32.31 -9.36 52.01
C ASN A 492 31.83 -9.91 50.67
N ARG A 493 31.20 -11.10 50.71
CA ARG A 493 30.61 -11.81 49.57
C ARG A 493 29.18 -11.32 49.40
N ASP A 494 28.82 -10.98 48.17
CA ASP A 494 27.50 -11.28 47.62
C ASP A 494 27.71 -11.96 46.26
N LEU A 495 26.93 -13.02 46.04
CA LEU A 495 27.09 -13.98 44.94
C LEU A 495 27.16 -13.30 43.56
N LYS A 496 28.36 -13.23 42.98
CA LYS A 496 28.55 -13.14 41.53
C LYS A 496 28.83 -14.55 41.01
N ILE A 497 27.91 -15.07 40.22
CA ILE A 497 28.18 -16.22 39.36
C ILE A 497 29.25 -15.76 38.35
N ASN A 498 30.45 -16.30 38.51
CA ASN A 498 31.61 -16.09 37.64
C ASN A 498 31.29 -16.56 36.21
N THR A 499 31.35 -15.63 35.25
CA THR A 499 31.70 -15.88 33.84
C THR A 499 32.07 -14.54 33.16
N THR A 500 32.93 -13.74 33.79
CA THR A 500 33.34 -12.41 33.27
C THR A 500 34.80 -12.31 32.87
N GLU A 501 35.56 -13.41 32.80
CA GLU A 501 37.00 -13.32 32.49
C GLU A 501 37.33 -13.25 30.99
N ASP A 502 36.39 -13.53 30.07
CA ASP A 502 36.64 -13.47 28.62
C ASP A 502 36.06 -12.23 27.91
N TRP A 503 35.22 -11.46 28.59
CA TRP A 503 34.41 -10.39 27.97
C TRP A 503 35.04 -8.98 27.99
N GLY A 504 36.10 -8.78 28.78
CA GLY A 504 36.79 -7.48 28.87
C GLY A 504 37.52 -7.08 27.58
N SER A 505 37.91 -8.05 26.75
CA SER A 505 38.73 -7.86 25.55
C SER A 505 37.97 -7.33 24.33
N LYS A 506 36.64 -7.52 24.27
CA LYS A 506 35.78 -7.10 23.14
C LYS A 506 35.02 -5.79 23.39
N ARG A 507 35.25 -5.13 24.53
CA ARG A 507 34.64 -3.83 24.84
C ARG A 507 35.36 -2.73 24.03
N MET A 508 34.59 -1.96 23.28
CA MET A 508 35.08 -0.86 22.46
C MET A 508 34.68 0.48 23.07
N ASP A 509 35.57 1.45 22.96
CA ASP A 509 35.28 2.82 23.37
C ASP A 509 34.27 3.47 22.42
N PHE A 510 33.34 4.24 22.99
CA PHE A 510 32.32 4.95 22.22
C PHE A 510 32.97 5.92 21.23
N ASP A 511 34.05 6.60 21.62
CA ASP A 511 34.72 7.58 20.77
C ASP A 511 35.35 6.93 19.53
N VAL A 512 35.87 5.71 19.67
CA VAL A 512 36.40 4.92 18.56
C VAL A 512 35.27 4.57 17.58
N ILE A 513 34.12 4.10 18.08
CA ILE A 513 32.96 3.75 17.24
C ILE A 513 32.34 4.98 16.59
N SER A 514 32.21 6.07 17.35
CA SER A 514 31.69 7.35 16.85
C SER A 514 32.58 7.85 15.72
N THR A 515 33.90 7.82 15.89
CA THR A 515 34.84 8.24 14.84
C THR A 515 34.76 7.32 13.62
N ALA A 516 34.75 5.99 13.84
CA ALA A 516 34.67 5.00 12.77
C ALA A 516 33.39 5.13 11.92
N THR A 517 32.29 5.60 12.50
CA THR A 517 31.00 5.82 11.81
C THR A 517 30.81 7.25 11.31
N ASN A 518 31.83 8.11 11.41
CA ASN A 518 31.74 9.54 11.13
C ASN A 518 30.62 10.22 11.94
N HIS A 519 30.67 10.06 13.26
CA HIS A 519 29.71 10.54 14.24
C HIS A 519 28.27 10.06 13.97
N PHE A 520 28.12 8.80 13.57
CA PHE A 520 26.83 8.21 13.18
C PHE A 520 26.12 9.02 12.08
N SER A 521 26.89 9.46 11.07
CA SER A 521 26.37 10.21 9.92
C SER A 521 25.26 9.45 9.20
N GLU A 522 24.20 10.15 8.78
CA GLU A 522 23.13 9.55 7.97
C GLU A 522 23.65 9.01 6.62
N LEU A 523 24.76 9.55 6.10
CA LEU A 523 25.39 9.03 4.88
C LEU A 523 25.95 7.61 5.05
N ASN A 524 26.25 7.21 6.28
CA ASN A 524 26.76 5.89 6.63
C ASN A 524 25.64 4.96 7.09
N LYS A 525 24.38 5.35 7.02
CA LYS A 525 23.27 4.52 7.52
C LYS A 525 22.99 3.37 6.57
N LEU A 526 23.05 2.15 7.09
CA LEU A 526 22.72 0.93 6.37
C LEU A 526 21.24 0.55 6.52
N GLY A 527 20.61 0.85 7.65
CA GLY A 527 19.21 0.52 7.87
C GLY A 527 18.67 1.00 9.23
N LYS A 528 17.35 1.00 9.40
CA LYS A 528 16.67 1.36 10.66
C LYS A 528 15.47 0.44 10.90
N GLY A 529 15.40 -0.16 12.09
CA GLY A 529 14.30 -1.02 12.53
C GLY A 529 13.84 -0.73 13.96
N GLY A 530 12.91 -1.53 14.49
CA GLY A 530 12.36 -1.36 15.84
C GLY A 530 13.39 -1.41 16.97
N PHE A 531 14.51 -2.10 16.73
CA PHE A 531 15.59 -2.28 17.70
C PHE A 531 16.73 -1.27 17.56
N GLY A 532 16.69 -0.33 16.61
CA GLY A 532 17.76 0.67 16.45
C GLY A 532 18.14 0.97 15.01
N ILE A 533 19.27 1.67 14.85
CA ILE A 533 19.83 2.10 13.57
C ILE A 533 21.16 1.40 13.36
N VAL A 534 21.42 0.93 12.14
CA VAL A 534 22.67 0.29 11.74
C VAL A 534 23.46 1.24 10.84
N TYR A 535 24.73 1.46 11.16
CA TYR A 535 25.65 2.32 10.41
C TYR A 535 26.84 1.51 9.88
N LYS A 536 27.32 1.83 8.68
CA LYS A 536 28.62 1.42 8.18
C LYS A 536 29.69 2.25 8.88
N GLY A 537 30.76 1.59 9.29
CA GLY A 537 31.94 2.25 9.82
C GLY A 537 33.22 1.63 9.30
N ARG A 538 34.33 2.31 9.55
CA ARG A 538 35.67 1.83 9.25
C ARG A 538 36.59 2.10 10.44
N LEU A 539 37.17 1.05 11.02
CA LEU A 539 38.13 1.16 12.10
C LEU A 539 39.48 1.69 11.59
N CYS A 540 40.35 2.15 12.49
CA CYS A 540 41.64 2.75 12.14
C CYS A 540 42.62 1.77 11.46
N ASP A 541 42.43 0.47 11.65
CA ASP A 541 43.16 -0.61 10.98
C ASP A 541 42.62 -0.91 9.56
N GLY A 542 41.59 -0.18 9.13
CA GLY A 542 40.96 -0.32 7.82
C GLY A 542 39.80 -1.32 7.78
N GLN A 543 39.51 -2.03 8.87
CA GLN A 543 38.42 -3.01 8.92
C GLN A 543 37.04 -2.33 8.77
N GLU A 544 36.24 -2.80 7.82
CA GLU A 544 34.85 -2.36 7.67
C GLU A 544 33.95 -3.06 8.69
N ILE A 545 33.09 -2.28 9.33
CA ILE A 545 32.21 -2.73 10.42
C ILE A 545 30.76 -2.28 10.20
N ALA A 546 29.82 -3.05 10.74
CA ALA A 546 28.42 -2.68 10.85
C ALA A 546 28.08 -2.40 12.32
N VAL A 547 27.63 -1.19 12.62
CA VAL A 547 27.43 -0.68 13.98
C VAL A 547 25.95 -0.49 14.25
N LYS A 548 25.35 -1.37 15.07
CA LYS A 548 23.95 -1.31 15.48
C LYS A 548 23.83 -0.52 16.79
N ARG A 549 23.26 0.69 16.72
CA ARG A 549 22.98 1.56 17.87
C ARG A 549 21.52 1.44 18.27
N LEU A 550 21.27 1.00 19.50
CA LEU A 550 19.91 0.75 20.00
C LEU A 550 19.19 2.05 20.38
N SER A 551 17.86 2.10 20.19
CA SER A 551 17.03 3.29 20.49
C SER A 551 16.69 3.39 22.00
N LYS A 552 16.43 4.59 22.51
CA LYS A 552 16.16 4.86 23.94
C LYS A 552 14.76 4.44 24.44
N MET A 553 14.01 3.60 23.72
CA MET A 553 12.62 3.29 24.09
C MET A 553 12.50 1.98 24.92
N SER A 554 11.90 2.13 26.11
CA SER A 554 11.41 1.15 27.09
C SER A 554 12.39 0.58 28.15
N PRO A 555 11.99 0.54 29.44
CA PRO A 555 12.73 -0.09 30.55
C PRO A 555 12.96 -1.61 30.38
N ILE A 556 12.24 -2.25 29.45
CA ILE A 556 12.35 -3.69 29.12
C ILE A 556 13.63 -3.99 28.31
N GLY A 557 14.17 -3.00 27.59
CA GLY A 557 15.37 -3.17 26.75
C GLY A 557 16.71 -3.16 27.49
N VAL A 558 16.75 -2.80 28.78
CA VAL A 558 18.01 -2.72 29.54
C VAL A 558 18.48 -4.11 30.00
N ASP A 559 17.56 -4.98 30.43
CA ASP A 559 17.88 -6.38 30.78
C ASP A 559 18.04 -7.28 29.55
N GLY A 560 17.39 -6.93 28.43
CA GLY A 560 17.53 -7.66 27.16
C GLY A 560 18.88 -7.49 26.47
N PHE A 561 19.54 -6.32 26.60
CA PHE A 561 20.81 -6.04 25.93
C PHE A 561 21.95 -6.95 26.39
N ALA A 562 22.09 -7.13 27.70
CA ALA A 562 23.15 -7.97 28.26
C ALA A 562 22.95 -9.44 27.88
N VAL A 563 21.69 -9.89 27.79
CA VAL A 563 21.33 -11.24 27.35
C VAL A 563 21.56 -11.42 25.84
N GLU A 564 21.12 -10.48 25.00
CA GLU A 564 21.30 -10.54 23.54
C GLU A 564 22.79 -10.47 23.16
N ALA A 565 23.57 -9.56 23.77
CA ALA A 565 25.01 -9.54 23.60
C ALA A 565 25.63 -10.89 24.02
N LYS A 566 25.24 -11.40 25.21
CA LYS A 566 25.74 -12.68 25.74
C LYS A 566 25.44 -13.86 24.82
N LEU A 567 24.24 -13.95 24.26
CA LEU A 567 23.84 -15.02 23.34
C LEU A 567 24.57 -14.92 22.00
N ILE A 568 24.67 -13.72 21.41
CA ILE A 568 25.29 -13.53 20.10
C ILE A 568 26.80 -13.79 20.15
N ALA A 569 27.49 -13.43 21.24
CA ALA A 569 28.92 -13.69 21.35
C ALA A 569 29.27 -15.17 21.51
N LEU A 570 28.32 -16.00 21.96
CA LEU A 570 28.46 -17.46 22.09
C LEU A 570 28.24 -18.18 20.75
N VAL A 571 27.61 -17.54 19.77
CA VAL A 571 27.38 -18.11 18.44
C VAL A 571 28.49 -17.67 17.50
N GLN A 572 29.46 -18.56 17.27
CA GLN A 572 30.51 -18.37 16.27
C GLN A 572 30.40 -19.48 15.23
N HIS A 573 29.93 -19.12 14.04
CA HIS A 573 29.78 -20.04 12.93
C HIS A 573 30.13 -19.32 11.63
N VAL A 574 30.72 -20.01 10.66
CA VAL A 574 31.16 -19.42 9.38
C VAL A 574 30.02 -18.74 8.59
N ASN A 575 28.79 -19.21 8.81
CA ASN A 575 27.57 -18.69 8.16
C ASN A 575 26.74 -17.76 9.06
N VAL A 576 27.26 -17.32 10.22
CA VAL A 576 26.59 -16.38 11.11
C VAL A 576 27.48 -15.17 11.31
N ILE A 577 26.92 -13.98 11.11
CA ILE A 577 27.65 -12.71 11.21
C ILE A 577 28.34 -12.59 12.58
N ARG A 578 29.65 -12.35 12.55
CA ARG A 578 30.46 -12.34 13.77
C ARG A 578 30.36 -11.01 14.50
N LEU A 579 30.16 -11.09 15.82
CA LEU A 579 30.30 -9.95 16.71
C LEU A 579 31.78 -9.64 16.95
N ILE A 580 32.23 -8.46 16.51
CA ILE A 580 33.59 -7.96 16.71
C ILE A 580 33.73 -7.35 18.11
N GLY A 581 32.75 -6.56 18.52
CA GLY A 581 32.78 -5.89 19.82
C GLY A 581 31.47 -5.24 20.21
N PHE A 582 31.46 -4.59 21.36
CA PHE A 582 30.27 -3.89 21.85
C PHE A 582 30.67 -2.67 22.70
N CYS A 583 29.77 -1.69 22.79
CA CYS A 583 29.87 -0.57 23.72
C CYS A 583 28.64 -0.58 24.63
N TYR A 584 28.90 -0.51 25.93
CA TYR A 584 27.87 -0.47 26.97
C TYR A 584 28.21 0.59 28.00
N ASN A 585 27.46 1.69 27.95
CA ASN A 585 27.48 2.80 28.90
C ASN A 585 26.03 3.16 29.29
N ALA A 586 25.83 3.96 30.35
CA ALA A 586 24.49 4.30 30.85
C ALA A 586 23.53 4.85 29.77
N ASP A 587 24.06 5.63 28.82
CA ASP A 587 23.31 6.27 27.74
C ASP A 587 23.39 5.56 26.38
N GLU A 588 24.34 4.64 26.18
CA GLU A 588 24.68 4.09 24.87
C GLU A 588 24.82 2.57 24.91
N LYS A 589 24.08 1.89 24.04
CA LYS A 589 24.10 0.43 23.87
C LYS A 589 24.33 0.13 22.39
N ILE A 590 25.51 -0.37 22.06
CA ILE A 590 25.97 -0.54 20.67
C ILE A 590 26.58 -1.92 20.49
N LEU A 591 26.23 -2.57 19.38
CA LEU A 591 26.83 -3.83 18.91
C LEU A 591 27.60 -3.56 17.62
N VAL A 592 28.82 -4.11 17.53
CA VAL A 592 29.73 -3.94 16.39
C VAL A 592 29.96 -5.30 15.74
N TYR A 593 29.51 -5.43 14.50
CA TYR A 593 29.63 -6.63 13.68
C TYR A 593 30.63 -6.42 12.55
N GLU A 594 31.11 -7.50 11.96
CA GLU A 594 31.76 -7.42 10.66
C GLU A 594 30.78 -6.92 9.59
N PHE A 595 31.28 -6.13 8.65
CA PHE A 595 30.47 -5.71 7.50
C PHE A 595 30.47 -6.83 6.45
N LEU A 596 29.29 -7.22 5.99
CA LEU A 596 29.12 -8.17 4.90
C LEU A 596 28.65 -7.43 3.65
N GLU A 597 29.29 -7.75 2.52
CA GLU A 597 28.89 -7.27 1.20
C GLU A 597 27.68 -8.09 0.70
N ASN A 598 26.84 -7.51 -0.16
CA ASN A 598 25.61 -8.10 -0.76
C ASN A 598 24.29 -7.94 0.03
N SER A 599 24.06 -6.80 0.67
CA SER A 599 22.77 -6.46 1.31
C SER A 599 22.37 -7.43 2.45
N SER A 600 21.21 -7.23 3.06
CA SER A 600 20.75 -8.01 4.21
C SER A 600 19.87 -9.19 3.81
N LEU A 601 19.80 -10.20 4.68
CA LEU A 601 18.95 -11.38 4.49
C LEU A 601 17.46 -11.01 4.33
N ASP A 602 17.00 -9.89 4.90
CA ASP A 602 15.63 -9.42 4.72
C ASP A 602 15.33 -9.16 3.23
N THR A 603 16.27 -8.55 2.50
CA THR A 603 16.12 -8.32 1.07
C THR A 603 15.92 -9.64 0.32
N TYR A 604 16.61 -10.72 0.70
CA TYR A 604 16.44 -12.02 0.03
C TYR A 604 15.16 -12.77 0.45
N LEU A 605 14.74 -12.63 1.71
CA LEU A 605 13.51 -13.25 2.21
C LEU A 605 12.25 -12.56 1.69
N PHE A 606 12.30 -11.24 1.54
CA PHE A 606 11.13 -10.41 1.25
C PHE A 606 11.12 -9.80 -0.17
N ASP A 607 12.28 -9.53 -0.79
CA ASP A 607 12.36 -8.74 -2.04
C ASP A 607 12.98 -9.47 -3.26
N PHE A 608 14.01 -10.30 -3.09
CA PHE A 608 14.94 -10.62 -4.21
C PHE A 608 14.71 -11.96 -4.93
N LEU A 609 13.96 -12.90 -4.35
CA LEU A 609 13.72 -14.21 -4.94
C LEU A 609 12.25 -14.35 -5.31
N HIS A 610 11.86 -13.76 -6.45
CA HIS A 610 10.71 -14.26 -7.19
C HIS A 610 11.12 -15.62 -7.76
N LEU A 611 10.59 -16.69 -7.18
CA LEU A 611 10.66 -18.01 -7.81
C LEU A 611 9.93 -17.94 -9.16
N ASN A 612 10.09 -18.97 -10.01
CA ASN A 612 9.51 -18.96 -11.37
C ASN A 612 7.98 -18.74 -11.43
N ASP A 613 7.29 -18.83 -10.28
CA ASP A 613 5.86 -18.58 -10.09
C ASP A 613 5.52 -17.17 -9.54
N GLY A 614 6.52 -16.31 -9.31
CA GLY A 614 6.37 -14.96 -8.77
C GLY A 614 6.25 -14.88 -7.24
N SER A 615 6.30 -16.00 -6.52
CA SER A 615 6.27 -16.03 -5.05
C SER A 615 7.63 -15.65 -4.44
N THR A 616 7.61 -15.03 -3.25
CA THR A 616 8.84 -14.79 -2.47
C THR A 616 9.32 -16.08 -1.82
N LEU A 617 10.62 -16.17 -1.52
CA LEU A 617 11.18 -17.31 -0.80
C LEU A 617 10.42 -17.61 0.51
N LEU A 618 10.04 -16.57 1.26
CA LEU A 618 9.24 -16.75 2.48
C LEU A 618 7.86 -17.36 2.19
N SER A 619 7.17 -16.91 1.15
CA SER A 619 5.88 -17.47 0.75
C SER A 619 6.00 -18.92 0.32
N TYR A 620 7.08 -19.28 -0.37
CA TYR A 620 7.37 -20.65 -0.76
C TYR A 620 7.61 -21.55 0.46
N MET A 621 8.45 -21.11 1.40
CA MET A 621 8.72 -21.83 2.65
C MET A 621 7.43 -22.03 3.48
N TRP A 622 6.60 -20.98 3.59
CA TRP A 622 5.32 -21.04 4.28
C TRP A 622 4.36 -22.06 3.67
N ASN A 623 4.20 -22.02 2.35
CA ASN A 623 3.29 -22.91 1.63
C ASN A 623 3.73 -24.38 1.78
N HIS A 624 5.01 -24.68 1.59
CA HIS A 624 5.52 -26.04 1.74
C HIS A 624 5.42 -26.53 3.19
N TRP A 625 5.75 -25.69 4.18
CA TRP A 625 5.64 -26.08 5.58
C TRP A 625 4.19 -26.29 6.03
N SER A 626 3.26 -25.38 5.66
CA SER A 626 1.83 -25.49 6.00
C SER A 626 1.11 -26.68 5.36
N GLN A 627 1.61 -27.17 4.22
CA GLN A 627 1.11 -28.36 3.54
C GLN A 627 1.74 -29.67 4.05
N GLY A 628 2.63 -29.61 5.04
CA GLY A 628 3.33 -30.79 5.58
C GLY A 628 4.57 -31.22 4.79
N ASN A 629 4.95 -30.46 3.76
CA ASN A 629 6.08 -30.73 2.87
C ASN A 629 7.36 -29.96 3.27
N GLY A 630 7.48 -29.56 4.54
CA GLY A 630 8.58 -28.71 5.04
C GLY A 630 9.99 -29.33 4.95
N LEU A 631 10.12 -30.63 4.63
CA LEU A 631 11.42 -31.25 4.37
C LEU A 631 11.91 -31.04 2.93
N GLU A 632 11.01 -30.70 2.01
CA GLU A 632 11.34 -30.52 0.59
C GLU A 632 12.11 -29.22 0.34
N ILE A 633 11.92 -28.20 1.20
CA ILE A 633 12.60 -26.90 1.10
C ILE A 633 14.07 -26.95 1.54
N ILE A 634 14.51 -28.05 2.16
CA ILE A 634 15.86 -28.19 2.69
C ILE A 634 16.82 -28.50 1.54
N ASP A 635 17.87 -27.70 1.43
CA ASP A 635 18.93 -27.89 0.46
C ASP A 635 19.51 -29.31 0.53
N PRO A 636 19.65 -30.01 -0.61
CA PRO A 636 20.24 -31.35 -0.65
C PRO A 636 21.59 -31.47 0.05
N ALA A 637 22.43 -30.43 0.05
CA ALA A 637 23.71 -30.43 0.76
C ALA A 637 23.57 -30.53 2.30
N ILE A 638 22.45 -30.06 2.85
CA ILE A 638 22.09 -30.23 4.27
C ILE A 638 21.55 -31.64 4.53
N LYS A 639 20.85 -32.25 3.56
CA LYS A 639 20.39 -33.64 3.65
C LYS A 639 21.55 -34.64 3.55
N ASP A 640 22.52 -34.40 2.67
CA ASP A 640 23.66 -35.32 2.48
C ASP A 640 24.69 -35.24 3.62
N SER A 641 24.83 -34.07 4.26
CA SER A 641 25.66 -33.89 5.46
C SER A 641 25.00 -34.43 6.74
N SER A 642 23.71 -34.76 6.70
CA SER A 642 22.93 -35.24 7.85
C SER A 642 23.07 -36.74 8.15
N SER A 643 24.12 -37.39 7.62
CA SER A 643 24.36 -38.83 7.78
C SER A 643 24.76 -39.29 9.21
N SER A 644 24.62 -38.48 10.26
CA SER A 644 24.62 -39.03 11.65
C SER A 644 24.09 -38.16 12.80
N VAL A 645 23.78 -36.87 12.66
CA VAL A 645 23.55 -36.01 13.86
C VAL A 645 22.22 -35.27 13.94
N LEU A 646 21.53 -34.97 12.82
CA LEU A 646 20.33 -34.13 12.85
C LEU A 646 19.09 -34.88 12.34
N SER A 647 18.07 -35.05 13.18
CA SER A 647 16.82 -35.70 12.79
C SER A 647 15.96 -34.80 11.91
N SER A 648 15.15 -35.38 11.02
CA SER A 648 14.15 -34.64 10.21
C SER A 648 13.23 -33.78 11.08
N GLN A 649 12.96 -34.23 12.32
CA GLN A 649 12.16 -33.50 13.30
C GLN A 649 12.86 -32.23 13.80
N GLN A 650 14.17 -32.28 14.04
CA GLN A 650 14.96 -31.09 14.42
C GLN A 650 15.04 -30.07 13.27
N ILE A 651 15.08 -30.52 12.01
CA ILE A 651 15.09 -29.58 10.88
C ILE A 651 13.74 -28.89 10.72
N LEU A 652 12.64 -29.65 10.77
CA LEU A 652 11.29 -29.07 10.74
C LEU A 652 11.05 -28.11 11.92
N ARG A 653 11.62 -28.43 13.09
CA ARG A 653 11.63 -27.56 14.27
C ARG A 653 12.32 -26.22 13.97
N CYS A 654 13.51 -26.24 13.35
CA CYS A 654 14.22 -25.03 12.95
C CYS A 654 13.45 -24.21 11.90
N VAL A 655 12.79 -24.86 10.94
CA VAL A 655 11.94 -24.19 9.95
C VAL A 655 10.78 -23.47 10.64
N GLN A 656 10.09 -24.15 11.55
CA GLN A 656 8.97 -23.56 12.32
C GLN A 656 9.42 -22.35 13.15
N ILE A 657 10.56 -22.46 13.85
CA ILE A 657 11.14 -21.35 14.61
C ILE A 657 11.51 -20.19 13.68
N GLY A 658 12.11 -20.48 12.52
CA GLY A 658 12.43 -19.49 11.49
C GLY A 658 11.20 -18.73 11.02
N LEU A 659 10.10 -19.43 10.72
CA LEU A 659 8.82 -18.83 10.31
C LEU A 659 8.18 -17.97 11.40
N MET A 660 8.36 -18.31 12.68
CA MET A 660 7.93 -17.46 13.79
C MET A 660 8.78 -16.18 13.93
N CYS A 661 10.08 -16.25 13.62
CA CYS A 661 10.97 -15.09 13.72
C CYS A 661 10.71 -14.03 12.65
N VAL A 662 10.08 -14.40 11.53
CA VAL A 662 9.84 -13.55 10.35
C VAL A 662 8.37 -13.12 10.19
N GLN A 663 7.58 -13.27 11.24
CA GLN A 663 6.16 -12.87 11.28
C GLN A 663 5.99 -11.39 10.96
N GLU A 664 4.90 -11.01 10.28
CA GLU A 664 4.68 -9.63 9.85
C GLU A 664 4.57 -8.67 11.04
N LEU A 665 3.79 -9.05 12.07
CA LEU A 665 3.58 -8.29 13.30
C LEU A 665 4.73 -8.53 14.30
N PRO A 666 5.39 -7.48 14.83
CA PRO A 666 6.47 -7.63 15.82
C PRO A 666 6.06 -8.35 17.11
N GLU A 667 4.82 -8.17 17.57
CA GLU A 667 4.27 -8.83 18.76
C GLU A 667 4.07 -10.35 18.62
N ASP A 668 3.95 -10.85 17.39
CA ASP A 668 3.85 -12.29 17.11
C ASP A 668 5.22 -12.97 17.01
N ARG A 669 6.31 -12.18 16.97
CA ARG A 669 7.68 -12.70 16.93
C ARG A 669 8.13 -13.11 18.33
N PRO A 670 8.76 -14.28 18.49
CA PRO A 670 9.30 -14.70 19.78
C PRO A 670 10.47 -13.81 20.20
N THR A 671 10.65 -13.63 21.50
CA THR A 671 11.85 -12.98 22.04
C THR A 671 13.09 -13.85 21.81
N MET A 672 14.28 -13.24 21.74
CA MET A 672 15.54 -13.99 21.56
C MET A 672 15.79 -15.04 22.64
N SER A 673 15.35 -14.80 23.88
CA SER A 673 15.42 -15.79 24.96
C SER A 673 14.48 -16.97 24.71
N SER A 674 13.25 -16.72 24.23
CA SER A 674 12.31 -17.77 23.81
C SER A 674 12.87 -18.61 22.67
N VAL A 675 13.48 -17.98 21.65
CA VAL A 675 14.12 -18.69 20.53
C VAL A 675 15.27 -19.59 21.02
N GLY A 676 16.12 -19.07 21.91
CA GLY A 676 17.21 -19.84 22.50
C GLY A 676 16.73 -21.06 23.29
N LEU A 677 15.60 -20.93 24.01
CA LEU A 677 14.97 -22.05 24.72
C LEU A 677 14.39 -23.08 23.75
N MET A 678 13.66 -22.64 22.71
CA MET A 678 13.08 -23.50 21.69
C MET A 678 14.15 -24.30 20.91
N LEU A 679 15.33 -23.71 20.68
CA LEU A 679 16.46 -24.39 20.05
C LEU A 679 17.22 -25.31 21.02
N GLY A 680 17.27 -24.98 22.32
CA GLY A 680 18.04 -25.71 23.32
C GLY A 680 17.32 -26.85 24.03
N ARG A 681 15.99 -26.96 23.94
CA ARG A 681 15.18 -27.98 24.63
C ARG A 681 14.28 -28.74 23.65
N GLU A 682 14.53 -30.03 23.44
CA GLU A 682 13.80 -30.84 22.46
C GLU A 682 12.31 -31.07 22.80
N THR A 683 11.93 -30.94 24.08
CA THR A 683 10.57 -31.22 24.57
C THR A 683 9.65 -30.00 24.68
N GLU A 684 10.14 -28.80 24.37
CA GLU A 684 9.35 -27.57 24.49
C GLU A 684 8.39 -27.42 23.30
N ALA A 685 7.09 -27.27 23.59
CA ALA A 685 6.06 -27.08 22.57
C ALA A 685 6.24 -25.72 21.89
N ILE A 686 6.41 -25.73 20.58
CA ILE A 686 6.62 -24.52 19.78
C ILE A 686 5.26 -24.01 19.29
N PRO A 687 4.94 -22.72 19.51
CA PRO A 687 3.74 -22.11 18.94
C PRO A 687 3.67 -22.27 17.43
N GLN A 688 2.47 -22.28 16.88
CA GLN A 688 2.31 -22.23 15.43
C GLN A 688 2.59 -20.80 14.96
N PRO A 689 3.43 -20.59 13.94
CA PRO A 689 3.55 -19.28 13.30
C PRO A 689 2.19 -18.90 12.69
N LYS A 690 1.88 -17.60 12.65
CA LYS A 690 0.58 -17.06 12.22
C LYS A 690 0.61 -16.50 10.82
#